data_AF-A0A938UYN3-F1
#
_entry.id   AF-A0A938UYN3-F1
#
_cell.length_a   1.000
_cell.length_b   1.000
_cell.length_c   1.000
_cell.angle_alpha   90.00
_cell.angle_beta   90.00
_cell.angle_gamma   90.00
#
_symmetry.space_group_name_H-M   'P 1'
#
loop_
_entity.id
_entity.type
_entity.pdbx_description
1 polymer ?
#
loop_
_entity_poly.entity_id
_entity_poly.type
_entity_poly.pdbx_seq_one_letter_code
_entity_poly.pdbx_strand_id
1 'polypeptide(L)'
;MILLRIALRNIAATKVRTLIIGLLITFGTMLVVVGGSLLSTLDRSMARSIIGSVSSHLQLCDEGAKDALEFFSPPTGTPDLGQIRDFPKVKAALEALPEVEAVVPMGSDFAMVFSGNVMDVKIAELSAAVKRGDREKAQVLADHVHKNVVLLQESLRGLEGFVNLDDNKEERQVDLGNLATAASDEFWADFLDSPEEKLVFLENKVARLAMDAKMLFLRYLGTDTEAFRKNFDLFEVVKGEMIPPGRRGFLFSEFIYERQVKNQVAMRLDFIKENLEAGRTIKDDPKVASRVQQNVRQYKEILYQMDRQQTAQLVARLQELLEVEEKEPEKLLEQFLEMDDENFAVRYRFFYDEIAPAIVLYQVRIGDILTIRSYTRSGYATAVNVPVYGTFRFKGMEKSALAGVYNLMDLMTYRDLYGYMSPARKAEIASLKAETGVEEIDRASAEDALFGGDDGEAGGEDGGTRPSPGEGGPPPAADASSDGGFDEFAGIDMEEGGQRYGEALLRKVYPQEEIDTGVVTNAAVRLAAGVDLEVGRAAVEKAVREGGFGLSVIDWRQASGLVGQFLGVVWIVLFSAILIIFLVALVIINNSMVMATLDRTREIGTMRAIGAQRSYVLKMFLIESTVLGVGFGLLGTLLGSMLIVFLGRVGIPAVSDELYFLFAGSHLYPVLLPGHLVSAFVVVFLVSLASTLYPARLAARIQPVKAMGKED
;
A
#
# COMPACT_ATOMS: atom_id res chain seq x y z
N MET A 1 -2.55 63.20 -11.04
CA MET A 1 -2.12 63.55 -9.66
C MET A 1 -3.26 64.01 -8.74
N ILE A 2 -4.19 64.86 -9.18
CA ILE A 2 -5.25 65.40 -8.29
C ILE A 2 -6.16 64.31 -7.69
N LEU A 3 -6.67 63.38 -8.52
CA LEU A 3 -7.53 62.27 -8.05
C LEU A 3 -6.85 61.37 -7.01
N LEU A 4 -5.55 61.09 -7.17
CA LEU A 4 -4.78 60.28 -6.22
C LEU A 4 -4.63 60.99 -4.87
N ARG A 5 -4.37 62.31 -4.88
CA ARG A 5 -4.30 63.11 -3.64
C ARG A 5 -5.63 63.14 -2.90
N ILE A 6 -6.73 63.26 -3.63
CA ILE A 6 -8.09 63.23 -3.04
C ILE A 6 -8.38 61.84 -2.46
N ALA A 7 -8.07 60.77 -3.18
CA ALA A 7 -8.25 59.40 -2.70
C ALA A 7 -7.45 59.13 -1.41
N LEU A 8 -6.17 59.53 -1.36
CA LEU A 8 -5.34 59.38 -0.16
C LEU A 8 -5.88 60.16 1.04
N ARG A 9 -6.35 61.40 0.82
CA ARG A 9 -7.00 62.20 1.88
C ARG A 9 -8.28 61.54 2.39
N ASN A 10 -9.08 60.98 1.48
CA ASN A 10 -10.31 60.28 1.82
C ASN A 10 -10.07 59.01 2.65
N ILE A 11 -9.04 58.23 2.30
CA ILE A 11 -8.62 57.04 3.04
C ILE A 11 -8.20 57.41 4.47
N ALA A 12 -7.42 58.48 4.62
CA ALA A 12 -6.96 58.96 5.92
C ALA A 12 -8.08 59.53 6.80
N ALA A 13 -9.11 60.12 6.18
CA ALA A 13 -10.26 60.69 6.87
C ALA A 13 -11.19 59.61 7.47
N THR A 14 -11.32 58.43 6.84
CA THR A 14 -12.19 57.34 7.30
C THR A 14 -11.40 56.15 7.84
N LYS A 15 -10.71 56.34 8.98
CA LYS A 15 -9.77 55.35 9.56
C LYS A 15 -10.41 53.98 9.84
N VAL A 16 -11.60 53.94 10.43
CA VAL A 16 -12.28 52.67 10.80
C VAL A 16 -12.66 51.86 9.56
N ARG A 17 -13.24 52.50 8.54
CA ARG A 17 -13.57 51.85 7.26
C ARG A 17 -12.33 51.33 6.55
N THR A 18 -11.30 52.18 6.43
CA THR A 18 -10.02 51.81 5.84
C THR A 18 -9.41 50.60 6.57
N LEU A 19 -9.51 50.56 7.91
CA LEU A 19 -9.02 49.44 8.71
C LEU A 19 -9.79 48.14 8.45
N ILE A 20 -11.13 48.19 8.42
CA ILE A 20 -11.97 47.00 8.16
C ILE A 20 -11.69 46.43 6.76
N ILE A 21 -11.75 47.29 5.73
CA ILE A 21 -11.49 46.89 4.33
C ILE A 21 -10.05 46.40 4.18
N GLY A 22 -9.09 47.11 4.78
CA GLY A 22 -7.69 46.75 4.74
C GLY A 22 -7.38 45.41 5.42
N LEU A 23 -7.98 45.15 6.59
CA LEU A 23 -7.81 43.89 7.31
C LEU A 23 -8.39 42.71 6.51
N LEU A 24 -9.57 42.89 5.90
CA LEU A 24 -10.17 41.87 5.04
C LEU A 24 -9.29 41.55 3.81
N ILE A 25 -8.77 42.57 3.14
CA ILE A 25 -7.89 42.39 1.98
C ILE A 25 -6.57 41.73 2.41
N THR A 26 -5.99 42.17 3.52
CA THR A 26 -4.74 41.63 4.07
C THR A 26 -4.90 40.15 4.42
N PHE A 27 -5.94 39.83 5.20
CA PHE A 27 -6.24 38.47 5.63
C PHE A 27 -6.59 37.56 4.45
N GLY A 28 -7.43 38.02 3.52
CA GLY A 28 -7.77 37.27 2.31
C GLY A 28 -6.54 36.96 1.45
N THR A 29 -5.67 37.96 1.22
CA THR A 29 -4.43 37.75 0.46
C THR A 29 -3.48 36.81 1.19
N MET A 30 -3.29 36.99 2.49
CA MET A 30 -2.48 36.12 3.33
C MET A 30 -2.96 34.66 3.27
N LEU A 31 -4.27 34.43 3.39
CA LEU A 31 -4.87 33.10 3.36
C LEU A 31 -4.64 32.41 2.01
N VAL A 32 -4.80 33.11 0.89
CA VAL A 32 -4.54 32.53 -0.44
C VAL A 32 -3.06 32.21 -0.65
N VAL A 33 -2.16 33.09 -0.21
CA VAL A 33 -0.70 32.85 -0.29
C VAL A 33 -0.31 31.63 0.53
N VAL A 34 -0.78 31.55 1.79
CA VAL A 34 -0.45 30.46 2.70
C VAL A 34 -1.06 29.16 2.20
N GLY A 35 -2.35 29.15 1.88
CA GLY A 35 -3.08 27.98 1.41
C GLY A 35 -2.53 27.43 0.09
N GLY A 36 -2.26 28.30 -0.89
CA GLY A 36 -1.68 27.88 -2.18
C GLY A 36 -0.24 27.38 -2.05
N SER A 37 0.57 27.98 -1.18
CA SER A 37 1.95 27.52 -0.93
C SER A 37 1.96 26.17 -0.20
N LEU A 38 1.09 25.97 0.79
CA LEU A 38 0.94 24.69 1.48
C LEU A 38 0.50 23.59 0.52
N LEU A 39 -0.56 23.82 -0.27
CA LEU A 39 -1.06 22.81 -1.22
C LEU A 39 -0.05 22.46 -2.31
N SER A 40 0.64 23.44 -2.90
CA SER A 40 1.66 23.15 -3.91
C SER A 40 2.89 22.46 -3.34
N THR A 41 3.21 22.70 -2.07
CA THR A 41 4.26 21.95 -1.36
C THR A 41 3.82 20.51 -1.11
N LEU A 42 2.57 20.29 -0.68
CA LEU A 42 2.00 18.95 -0.51
C LEU A 42 2.02 18.18 -1.83
N ASP A 43 1.55 18.80 -2.92
CA ASP A 43 1.55 18.19 -4.26
C ASP A 43 2.95 17.78 -4.72
N ARG A 44 3.96 18.64 -4.53
CA ARG A 44 5.35 18.28 -4.84
C ARG A 44 5.92 17.19 -3.95
N SER A 45 5.58 17.21 -2.66
CA SER A 45 6.08 16.22 -1.69
C SER A 45 5.51 14.85 -2.03
N MET A 46 4.22 14.77 -2.28
CA MET A 46 3.56 13.56 -2.77
C MET A 46 4.10 13.10 -4.12
N ALA A 47 4.23 14.01 -5.09
CA ALA A 47 4.81 13.67 -6.39
C ALA A 47 6.18 13.01 -6.20
N ARG A 48 7.05 13.57 -5.35
CA ARG A 48 8.35 12.97 -5.04
C ARG A 48 8.21 11.57 -4.42
N SER A 49 7.36 11.39 -3.40
CA SER A 49 7.10 10.09 -2.76
C SER A 49 6.61 9.03 -3.74
N ILE A 50 5.62 9.39 -4.55
CA ILE A 50 4.91 8.48 -5.45
C ILE A 50 5.79 8.14 -6.67
N ILE A 51 6.36 9.16 -7.33
CA ILE A 51 7.23 8.99 -8.50
C ILE A 51 8.48 8.21 -8.11
N GLY A 52 9.10 8.55 -6.97
CA GLY A 52 10.34 7.91 -6.52
C GLY A 52 10.16 6.49 -5.97
N SER A 53 8.92 6.00 -5.79
CA SER A 53 8.63 4.66 -5.22
C SER A 53 8.25 3.61 -6.26
N VAL A 54 6.96 3.52 -6.62
CA VAL A 54 6.45 2.43 -7.48
C VAL A 54 5.86 2.92 -8.80
N SER A 55 5.48 4.20 -8.92
CA SER A 55 4.75 4.67 -10.11
C SER A 55 5.62 5.31 -11.19
N SER A 56 6.78 5.88 -10.86
CA SER A 56 7.48 6.83 -11.75
C SER A 56 6.55 7.99 -12.19
N HIS A 57 6.97 8.78 -13.19
CA HIS A 57 6.24 9.97 -13.66
C HIS A 57 4.97 9.61 -14.42
N LEU A 58 5.07 8.61 -15.30
CA LEU A 58 3.98 8.11 -16.14
C LEU A 58 3.98 6.59 -16.10
N GLN A 59 2.82 6.00 -16.37
CA GLN A 59 2.61 4.57 -16.54
C GLN A 59 1.96 4.31 -17.89
N LEU A 60 2.36 3.21 -18.52
CA LEU A 60 1.73 2.68 -19.73
C LEU A 60 0.91 1.47 -19.35
N CYS A 61 -0.34 1.44 -19.80
CA CYS A 61 -1.25 0.30 -19.64
C CYS A 61 -1.91 -0.02 -20.98
N ASP A 62 -2.45 -1.23 -21.14
CA ASP A 62 -3.27 -1.59 -22.30
C ASP A 62 -4.51 -0.65 -22.38
N GLU A 63 -4.81 -0.09 -23.54
CA GLU A 63 -6.01 0.74 -23.73
C GLU A 63 -7.31 -0.09 -23.59
N GLY A 64 -7.23 -1.41 -23.83
CA GLY A 64 -8.33 -2.36 -23.63
C GLY A 64 -8.41 -2.96 -22.23
N ALA A 65 -7.63 -2.48 -21.26
CA ALA A 65 -7.68 -2.94 -19.87
C ALA A 65 -9.09 -2.76 -19.27
N LYS A 66 -9.56 -3.76 -18.50
CA LYS A 66 -10.87 -3.67 -17.82
C LYS A 66 -10.78 -2.88 -16.53
N ASP A 67 -9.65 -2.98 -15.85
CA ASP A 67 -9.39 -2.31 -14.57
C ASP A 67 -8.35 -1.21 -14.75
N ALA A 68 -8.48 -0.15 -13.94
CA ALA A 68 -7.49 0.92 -13.89
C ALA A 68 -6.27 0.50 -13.04
N LEU A 69 -5.08 0.94 -13.44
CA LEU A 69 -3.88 0.75 -12.62
C LEU A 69 -3.93 1.69 -11.41
N GLU A 70 -4.07 1.11 -10.21
CA GLU A 70 -4.07 1.85 -8.94
C GLU A 70 -3.12 1.21 -7.92
N PHE A 71 -1.99 1.88 -7.65
CA PHE A 71 -0.98 1.34 -6.76
C PHE A 71 -1.39 1.38 -5.28
N PHE A 72 -2.13 2.40 -4.85
CA PHE A 72 -2.38 2.65 -3.42
C PHE A 72 -3.83 2.40 -2.98
N SER A 73 -4.62 1.76 -3.84
CA SER A 73 -5.99 1.35 -3.51
C SER A 73 -6.01 0.01 -2.76
N PRO A 74 -7.01 -0.21 -1.89
CA PRO A 74 -7.22 -1.49 -1.24
C PRO A 74 -7.34 -2.63 -2.28
N PRO A 75 -6.89 -3.86 -1.96
CA PRO A 75 -7.05 -4.99 -2.85
C PRO A 75 -8.54 -5.28 -3.08
N THR A 76 -9.00 -5.23 -4.33
CA THR A 76 -10.32 -5.71 -4.75
C THR A 76 -10.24 -7.05 -5.51
N GLY A 77 -9.03 -7.56 -5.72
CA GLY A 77 -8.72 -8.77 -6.50
C GLY A 77 -7.45 -8.60 -7.33
N THR A 78 -7.22 -9.50 -8.28
CA THR A 78 -6.18 -9.40 -9.30
C THR A 78 -6.65 -8.46 -10.42
N PRO A 79 -6.03 -7.27 -10.60
CA PRO A 79 -6.48 -6.30 -11.59
C PRO A 79 -6.23 -6.78 -13.03
N ASP A 80 -7.21 -6.59 -13.91
CA ASP A 80 -7.13 -6.91 -15.34
C ASP A 80 -6.60 -5.70 -16.14
N LEU A 81 -5.28 -5.53 -16.09
CA LEU A 81 -4.55 -4.43 -16.75
C LEU A 81 -4.22 -4.68 -18.23
N GLY A 82 -4.71 -5.79 -18.80
CA GLY A 82 -4.35 -6.21 -20.16
C GLY A 82 -2.86 -6.54 -20.31
N GLN A 83 -2.34 -6.43 -21.54
CA GLN A 83 -0.93 -6.73 -21.85
C GLN A 83 -0.36 -5.71 -22.83
N ILE A 84 0.83 -5.19 -22.52
CA ILE A 84 1.66 -4.45 -23.47
C ILE A 84 2.24 -5.44 -24.49
N ARG A 85 1.74 -5.37 -25.74
CA ARG A 85 2.22 -6.20 -26.84
C ARG A 85 3.54 -5.66 -27.38
N ASP A 86 4.50 -6.57 -27.60
CA ASP A 86 5.81 -6.23 -28.18
C ASP A 86 6.53 -5.11 -27.41
N PHE A 87 6.66 -5.30 -26.09
CA PHE A 87 7.32 -4.35 -25.19
C PHE A 87 8.68 -3.84 -25.68
N PRO A 88 9.57 -4.67 -26.29
CA PRO A 88 10.84 -4.17 -26.82
C PRO A 88 10.68 -3.03 -27.84
N LYS A 89 9.69 -3.10 -28.73
CA LYS A 89 9.42 -2.02 -29.70
C LYS A 89 8.89 -0.77 -29.02
N VAL A 90 8.02 -0.93 -28.02
CA VAL A 90 7.48 0.20 -27.23
C VAL A 90 8.62 0.90 -26.48
N LYS A 91 9.45 0.13 -25.77
CA LYS A 91 10.63 0.62 -25.05
C LYS A 91 11.56 1.39 -26.00
N ALA A 92 11.94 0.81 -27.13
CA ALA A 92 12.82 1.45 -28.10
C ALA A 92 12.24 2.75 -28.69
N ALA A 93 10.93 2.79 -28.98
CA ALA A 93 10.27 3.98 -29.52
C ALA A 93 10.22 5.14 -28.50
N LEU A 94 10.01 4.81 -27.22
CA LEU A 94 9.91 5.81 -26.16
C LEU A 94 11.27 6.28 -25.66
N GLU A 95 12.25 5.39 -25.49
CA GLU A 95 13.62 5.78 -25.09
C GLU A 95 14.36 6.57 -26.18
N ALA A 96 13.84 6.60 -27.41
CA ALA A 96 14.33 7.50 -28.46
C ALA A 96 13.89 8.96 -28.28
N LEU A 97 12.90 9.24 -27.42
CA LEU A 97 12.43 10.60 -27.13
C LEU A 97 13.39 11.31 -26.18
N PRO A 98 13.80 12.56 -26.46
CA PRO A 98 14.64 13.33 -25.54
C PRO A 98 13.96 13.64 -24.20
N GLU A 99 12.63 13.57 -24.14
CA GLU A 99 11.84 13.76 -22.93
C GLU A 99 11.85 12.54 -21.99
N VAL A 100 12.27 11.36 -22.46
CA VAL A 100 12.21 10.10 -21.71
C VAL A 100 13.62 9.67 -21.30
N GLU A 101 13.80 9.38 -20.02
CA GLU A 101 15.06 8.88 -19.46
C GLU A 101 15.15 7.35 -19.53
N ALA A 102 14.05 6.66 -19.20
CA ALA A 102 13.99 5.20 -19.18
C ALA A 102 12.55 4.68 -19.22
N VAL A 103 12.38 3.46 -19.74
CA VAL A 103 11.12 2.71 -19.66
C VAL A 103 11.35 1.38 -18.94
N VAL A 104 10.72 1.21 -17.78
CA VAL A 104 10.90 0.05 -16.90
C VAL A 104 9.66 -0.87 -16.98
N PRO A 105 9.81 -2.14 -17.38
CA PRO A 105 8.70 -3.09 -17.43
C PRO A 105 8.26 -3.48 -16.02
N MET A 106 6.95 -3.60 -15.81
CA MET A 106 6.38 -3.89 -14.50
C MET A 106 5.16 -4.83 -14.63
N GLY A 107 4.85 -5.45 -13.51
CA GLY A 107 3.57 -6.07 -13.25
C GLY A 107 3.32 -6.20 -11.77
N SER A 108 2.09 -6.01 -11.34
CA SER A 108 1.72 -6.12 -9.92
C SER A 108 0.63 -7.14 -9.73
N ASP A 109 0.78 -7.96 -8.70
CA ASP A 109 -0.24 -8.95 -8.33
C ASP A 109 -0.13 -9.30 -6.84
N PHE A 110 -0.96 -10.25 -6.40
CA PHE A 110 -1.01 -10.77 -5.04
C PHE A 110 -0.64 -12.26 -5.02
N ALA A 111 0.03 -12.65 -3.95
CA ALA A 111 0.36 -14.03 -3.68
C ALA A 111 -0.01 -14.39 -2.25
N MET A 112 -0.33 -15.66 -2.08
CA MET A 112 -0.39 -16.30 -0.79
C MET A 112 0.90 -17.07 -0.56
N VAL A 113 1.52 -16.79 0.57
CA VAL A 113 2.72 -17.49 1.03
C VAL A 113 2.37 -18.16 2.34
N PHE A 114 2.63 -19.45 2.43
CA PHE A 114 2.56 -20.15 3.69
C PHE A 114 3.94 -20.09 4.32
N SER A 115 4.05 -19.40 5.45
CA SER A 115 5.33 -19.15 6.13
C SER A 115 5.93 -20.38 6.85
N GLY A 116 5.48 -21.60 6.49
CA GLY A 116 5.72 -22.80 7.27
C GLY A 116 5.12 -22.71 8.67
N ASN A 117 5.39 -23.69 9.53
CA ASN A 117 5.07 -23.62 10.94
C ASN A 117 6.27 -24.05 11.79
N VAL A 118 6.27 -23.68 13.08
CA VAL A 118 7.36 -23.98 14.00
C VAL A 118 7.54 -25.48 14.19
N MET A 119 6.44 -26.24 14.16
CA MET A 119 6.46 -27.70 14.25
C MET A 119 7.28 -28.32 13.10
N ASP A 120 7.05 -27.88 11.87
CA ASP A 120 7.75 -28.32 10.66
C ASP A 120 9.24 -27.99 10.73
N VAL A 121 9.58 -26.77 11.17
CA VAL A 121 10.99 -26.38 11.39
C VAL A 121 11.67 -27.30 12.41
N LYS A 122 11.01 -27.62 13.52
CA LYS A 122 11.56 -28.49 14.57
C LYS A 122 11.68 -29.94 14.13
N ILE A 123 10.72 -30.44 13.36
CA ILE A 123 10.80 -31.78 12.75
C ILE A 123 11.95 -31.84 11.73
N ALA A 124 12.14 -30.79 10.91
CA ALA A 124 13.26 -30.70 9.98
C ALA A 124 14.63 -30.66 10.71
N GLU A 125 14.73 -29.91 11.82
CA GLU A 125 15.92 -29.90 12.68
C GLU A 125 16.20 -31.29 13.27
N LEU A 126 15.15 -31.99 13.72
CA LEU A 126 15.23 -33.36 14.25
C LEU A 126 15.71 -34.34 13.16
N SER A 127 15.08 -34.31 11.99
CA SER A 127 15.46 -35.09 10.81
C SER A 127 16.94 -34.87 10.44
N ALA A 128 17.39 -33.61 10.44
CA ALA A 128 18.78 -33.26 10.17
C ALA A 128 19.76 -33.70 11.28
N ALA A 129 19.34 -33.72 12.56
CA ALA A 129 20.16 -34.23 13.66
C ALA A 129 20.34 -35.75 13.57
N VAL A 130 19.25 -36.48 13.28
CA VAL A 130 19.26 -37.92 13.04
C VAL A 130 20.17 -38.27 11.85
N LYS A 131 20.02 -37.58 10.71
CA LYS A 131 20.87 -37.79 9.52
C LYS A 131 22.36 -37.52 9.77
N ARG A 132 22.70 -36.61 10.68
CA ARG A 132 24.08 -36.30 11.08
C ARG A 132 24.64 -37.23 12.16
N GLY A 133 23.83 -38.12 12.72
CA GLY A 133 24.22 -39.02 13.80
C GLY A 133 24.39 -38.32 15.17
N ASP A 134 23.87 -37.10 15.33
CA ASP A 134 23.93 -36.34 16.59
C ASP A 134 22.79 -36.80 17.51
N ARG A 135 23.04 -37.89 18.23
CA ARG A 135 22.03 -38.60 19.02
C ARG A 135 21.55 -37.81 20.24
N GLU A 136 22.43 -37.01 20.85
CA GLU A 136 22.09 -36.14 21.97
C GLU A 136 21.14 -35.02 21.53
N LYS A 137 21.48 -34.33 20.43
CA LYS A 137 20.62 -33.29 19.87
C LYS A 137 19.29 -33.85 19.35
N ALA A 138 19.32 -35.02 18.71
CA ALA A 138 18.12 -35.68 18.25
C ALA A 138 17.16 -36.04 19.40
N GLN A 139 17.67 -36.50 20.55
CA GLN A 139 16.84 -36.75 21.72
C GLN A 139 16.16 -35.47 22.25
N VAL A 140 16.92 -34.38 22.39
CA VAL A 140 16.39 -33.09 22.86
C VAL A 140 15.28 -32.58 21.93
N LEU A 141 15.49 -32.68 20.61
CA LEU A 141 14.51 -32.27 19.62
C LEU A 141 13.28 -33.20 19.59
N ALA A 142 13.46 -34.51 19.78
CA ALA A 142 12.37 -35.48 19.88
C ALA A 142 11.47 -35.18 21.09
N ASP A 143 12.08 -34.98 22.27
CA ASP A 143 11.35 -34.62 23.49
C ASP A 143 10.57 -33.30 23.31
N HIS A 144 11.17 -32.33 22.61
CA HIS A 144 10.54 -31.05 22.31
C HIS A 144 9.34 -31.20 21.36
N VAL A 145 9.49 -31.96 20.26
CA VAL A 145 8.40 -32.25 19.32
C VAL A 145 7.27 -33.00 20.04
N HIS A 146 7.59 -34.02 20.84
CA HIS A 146 6.60 -34.78 21.63
C HIS A 146 5.77 -33.87 22.53
N LYS A 147 6.43 -33.00 23.31
CA LYS A 147 5.75 -32.01 24.16
C LYS A 147 4.81 -31.12 23.35
N ASN A 148 5.25 -30.63 22.19
CA ASN A 148 4.44 -29.76 21.35
C ASN A 148 3.23 -30.48 20.74
N VAL A 149 3.37 -31.76 20.38
CA VAL A 149 2.25 -32.58 19.89
C VAL A 149 1.19 -32.78 20.97
N VAL A 150 1.59 -33.04 22.21
CA VAL A 150 0.68 -33.18 23.35
C VAL A 150 -0.10 -31.86 23.58
N LEU A 151 0.61 -30.73 23.58
CA LEU A 151 -0.02 -29.41 23.74
C LEU A 151 -0.97 -29.05 22.58
N LEU A 152 -0.59 -29.41 21.35
CA LEU A 152 -1.42 -29.22 20.16
C LEU A 152 -2.70 -30.05 20.24
N GLN A 153 -2.59 -31.29 20.69
CA GLN A 153 -3.74 -32.17 20.90
C GLN A 153 -4.71 -31.59 21.94
N GLU A 154 -4.21 -31.10 23.08
CA GLU A 154 -5.04 -30.45 24.11
C GLU A 154 -5.73 -29.19 23.58
N SER A 155 -5.00 -28.36 22.83
CA SER A 155 -5.52 -27.13 22.24
C SER A 155 -6.64 -27.41 21.23
N LEU A 156 -6.47 -28.44 20.39
CA LEU A 156 -7.48 -28.85 19.41
C LEU A 156 -8.74 -29.43 20.06
N ARG A 157 -8.59 -30.25 21.10
CA ARG A 157 -9.74 -30.76 21.89
C ARG A 157 -10.52 -29.63 22.56
N GLY A 158 -9.84 -28.58 23.03
CA GLY A 158 -10.49 -27.41 23.64
C GLY A 158 -11.36 -26.62 22.66
N LEU A 159 -11.06 -26.67 21.35
CA LEU A 159 -11.83 -25.98 20.31
C LEU A 159 -13.09 -26.73 19.88
N GLU A 160 -13.23 -28.03 20.20
CA GLU A 160 -14.42 -28.84 19.89
C GLU A 160 -15.72 -28.27 20.48
N GLY A 161 -15.63 -27.47 21.55
CA GLY A 161 -16.77 -26.84 22.21
C GLY A 161 -17.27 -25.53 21.59
N PHE A 162 -16.53 -24.93 20.63
CA PHE A 162 -16.79 -23.55 20.19
C PHE A 162 -17.15 -23.39 18.72
N VAL A 163 -16.95 -24.41 17.86
CA VAL A 163 -17.03 -24.26 16.40
C VAL A 163 -18.07 -25.22 15.79
N ASN A 164 -19.26 -24.71 15.49
CA ASN A 164 -20.27 -25.39 14.65
C ASN A 164 -19.85 -25.32 13.18
N LEU A 165 -18.95 -26.20 12.75
CA LEU A 165 -18.67 -26.45 11.34
C LEU A 165 -18.94 -27.94 11.07
N ASP A 166 -20.14 -28.24 10.58
CA ASP A 166 -20.65 -29.60 10.32
C ASP A 166 -19.99 -30.29 9.10
N ASP A 167 -19.30 -29.55 8.22
CA ASP A 167 -18.86 -30.06 6.91
C ASP A 167 -17.61 -30.96 6.92
N ASN A 168 -16.98 -31.26 8.07
CA ASN A 168 -15.72 -32.02 8.06
C ASN A 168 -15.40 -32.83 9.34
N LYS A 169 -16.39 -33.55 9.88
CA LYS A 169 -16.22 -34.34 11.13
C LYS A 169 -15.27 -35.53 10.98
N GLU A 170 -15.32 -36.24 9.86
CA GLU A 170 -14.50 -37.44 9.62
C GLU A 170 -13.01 -37.10 9.47
N GLU A 171 -12.67 -36.10 8.67
CA GLU A 171 -11.29 -35.63 8.49
C GLU A 171 -10.68 -35.16 9.82
N ARG A 172 -11.47 -34.44 10.62
CA ARG A 172 -11.06 -33.98 11.95
C ARG A 172 -10.83 -35.13 12.94
N GLN A 173 -11.64 -36.19 12.87
CA GLN A 173 -11.46 -37.37 13.72
C GLN A 173 -10.17 -38.14 13.35
N VAL A 174 -9.84 -38.21 12.06
CA VAL A 174 -8.57 -38.76 11.58
C VAL A 174 -7.39 -37.94 12.09
N ASP A 175 -7.47 -36.61 12.02
CA ASP A 175 -6.41 -35.72 12.50
C ASP A 175 -6.18 -35.81 14.01
N LEU A 176 -7.25 -35.86 14.80
CA LEU A 176 -7.18 -36.10 16.26
C LEU A 176 -6.60 -37.49 16.58
N GLY A 177 -6.90 -38.49 15.75
CA GLY A 177 -6.31 -39.83 15.83
C GLY A 177 -4.80 -39.81 15.58
N ASN A 178 -4.36 -39.14 14.51
CA ASN A 178 -2.94 -38.97 14.18
C ASN A 178 -2.17 -38.29 15.31
N LEU A 179 -2.76 -37.24 15.92
CA LEU A 179 -2.19 -36.56 17.08
C LEU A 179 -2.15 -37.46 18.31
N ALA A 180 -3.16 -38.31 18.54
CA ALA A 180 -3.15 -39.26 19.64
C ALA A 180 -2.03 -40.29 19.51
N THR A 181 -1.77 -40.77 18.29
CA THR A 181 -0.63 -41.65 18.01
C THR A 181 0.68 -40.95 18.33
N ALA A 182 0.92 -39.75 17.79
CA ALA A 182 2.17 -39.03 18.02
C ALA A 182 2.32 -38.43 19.44
N ALA A 183 1.23 -38.31 20.21
CA ALA A 183 1.28 -37.90 21.62
C ALA A 183 1.60 -39.07 22.56
N SER A 184 1.45 -40.32 22.11
CA SER A 184 1.68 -41.50 22.93
C SER A 184 3.16 -41.74 23.22
N ASP A 185 3.48 -42.18 24.44
CA ASP A 185 4.86 -42.54 24.81
C ASP A 185 5.40 -43.71 23.97
N GLU A 186 4.53 -44.60 23.51
CA GLU A 186 4.87 -45.75 22.66
C GLU A 186 5.46 -45.31 21.31
N PHE A 187 4.93 -44.22 20.73
CA PHE A 187 5.48 -43.67 19.49
C PHE A 187 6.94 -43.21 19.66
N TRP A 188 7.31 -42.72 20.84
CA TRP A 188 8.65 -42.15 21.09
C TRP A 188 9.66 -43.14 21.70
N ALA A 189 9.20 -44.24 22.30
CA ALA A 189 10.03 -45.18 23.06
C ALA A 189 11.26 -45.73 22.32
N ASP A 190 11.11 -46.08 21.04
CA ASP A 190 12.17 -46.58 20.15
C ASP A 190 12.43 -45.63 18.96
N PHE A 191 12.10 -44.34 19.10
CA PHE A 191 12.20 -43.36 18.00
C PHE A 191 13.61 -43.24 17.42
N LEU A 192 14.64 -43.17 18.26
CA LEU A 192 16.03 -43.05 17.80
C LEU A 192 16.63 -44.37 17.29
N ASP A 193 15.93 -45.48 17.47
CA ASP A 193 16.33 -46.80 16.95
C ASP A 193 15.74 -47.06 15.56
N SER A 194 14.51 -46.57 15.30
CA SER A 194 13.84 -46.65 14.00
C SER A 194 13.18 -45.31 13.60
N PRO A 195 13.98 -44.29 13.21
CA PRO A 195 13.48 -42.93 13.04
C PRO A 195 12.76 -42.67 11.72
N GLU A 196 13.02 -43.44 10.66
CA GLU A 196 12.59 -43.12 9.29
C GLU A 196 11.06 -43.04 9.14
N GLU A 197 10.33 -44.11 9.49
CA GLU A 197 8.87 -44.16 9.37
C GLU A 197 8.19 -43.13 10.28
N LYS A 198 8.76 -42.89 11.47
CA LYS A 198 8.21 -41.95 12.45
C LYS A 198 8.44 -40.50 12.04
N LEU A 199 9.59 -40.18 11.46
CA LEU A 199 9.84 -38.86 10.87
C LEU A 199 8.86 -38.59 9.73
N VAL A 200 8.67 -39.53 8.81
CA VAL A 200 7.70 -39.40 7.72
C VAL A 200 6.27 -39.22 8.25
N PHE A 201 5.91 -39.92 9.32
CA PHE A 201 4.61 -39.74 9.98
C PHE A 201 4.46 -38.32 10.56
N LEU A 202 5.47 -37.83 11.29
CA LEU A 202 5.45 -36.49 11.86
C LEU A 202 5.37 -35.41 10.77
N GLU A 203 6.17 -35.52 9.72
CA GLU A 203 6.22 -34.57 8.59
C GLU A 203 4.86 -34.53 7.85
N ASN A 204 4.27 -35.69 7.55
CA ASN A 204 3.08 -35.74 6.69
C ASN A 204 1.75 -35.64 7.44
N LYS A 205 1.68 -36.14 8.68
CA LYS A 205 0.41 -36.26 9.43
C LYS A 205 0.29 -35.28 10.57
N VAL A 206 1.39 -34.84 11.18
CA VAL A 206 1.38 -34.01 12.39
C VAL A 206 1.74 -32.57 12.09
N ALA A 207 2.78 -32.31 11.29
CA ALA A 207 3.22 -30.95 10.96
C ALA A 207 2.10 -30.11 10.32
N ARG A 208 1.28 -30.72 9.46
CA ARG A 208 0.13 -30.05 8.81
C ARG A 208 -0.97 -29.59 9.77
N LEU A 209 -1.03 -30.17 10.98
CA LEU A 209 -2.08 -29.88 11.98
C LEU A 209 -1.68 -28.74 12.93
N ALA A 210 -0.43 -28.31 12.87
CA ALA A 210 0.03 -27.17 13.65
C ALA A 210 -0.63 -25.88 13.13
N MET A 211 -1.36 -25.21 14.00
CA MET A 211 -2.20 -24.04 13.65
C MET A 211 -1.43 -22.71 13.53
N ASP A 212 -0.12 -22.73 13.77
CA ASP A 212 0.76 -21.56 13.71
C ASP A 212 1.25 -21.26 12.29
N ALA A 213 0.88 -22.11 11.30
CA ALA A 213 1.10 -21.83 9.89
C ALA A 213 0.38 -20.54 9.47
N LYS A 214 1.14 -19.45 9.32
CA LYS A 214 0.58 -18.16 8.94
C LYS A 214 0.55 -18.04 7.42
N MET A 215 -0.64 -17.82 6.89
CA MET A 215 -0.85 -17.38 5.52
C MET A 215 -0.52 -15.89 5.44
N LEU A 216 0.52 -15.55 4.68
CA LEU A 216 0.92 -14.20 4.35
C LEU A 216 0.33 -13.81 3.00
N PHE A 217 -0.45 -12.74 2.97
CA PHE A 217 -0.93 -12.12 1.74
C PHE A 217 0.06 -11.05 1.32
N LEU A 218 0.86 -11.36 0.31
CA LEU A 218 1.91 -10.48 -0.17
C LEU A 218 1.47 -9.81 -1.46
N ARG A 219 1.41 -8.48 -1.46
CA ARG A 219 1.38 -7.71 -2.70
C ARG A 219 2.82 -7.63 -3.23
N TYR A 220 3.01 -7.92 -4.51
CA TYR A 220 4.34 -7.90 -5.11
C TYR A 220 4.35 -7.16 -6.45
N LEU A 221 5.54 -6.67 -6.79
CA LEU A 221 5.86 -6.00 -8.03
C LEU A 221 6.92 -6.83 -8.75
N GLY A 222 6.55 -7.43 -9.88
CA GLY A 222 7.45 -8.04 -10.83
C GLY A 222 8.06 -7.00 -11.75
N THR A 223 9.38 -6.92 -11.83
CA THR A 223 10.05 -5.94 -12.70
C THR A 223 11.46 -6.40 -13.09
N ASP A 224 12.08 -5.68 -14.02
CA ASP A 224 13.52 -5.75 -14.21
C ASP A 224 14.20 -5.08 -13.00
N THR A 225 14.82 -5.91 -12.17
CA THR A 225 15.38 -5.50 -10.87
C THR A 225 16.53 -4.50 -11.03
N GLU A 226 17.33 -4.61 -12.09
CA GLU A 226 18.43 -3.68 -12.36
C GLU A 226 17.91 -2.33 -12.82
N ALA A 227 16.97 -2.35 -13.78
CA ALA A 227 16.34 -1.14 -14.27
C ALA A 227 15.55 -0.43 -13.16
N PHE A 228 14.86 -1.18 -12.29
CA PHE A 228 14.14 -0.62 -11.15
C PHE A 228 15.09 0.07 -10.17
N ARG A 229 16.16 -0.61 -9.73
CA ARG A 229 17.14 -0.02 -8.81
C ARG A 229 17.78 1.26 -9.35
N LYS A 230 18.00 1.34 -10.66
CA LYS A 230 18.62 2.52 -11.31
C LYS A 230 17.66 3.71 -11.42
N ASN A 231 16.37 3.46 -11.64
CA ASN A 231 15.40 4.49 -12.03
C ASN A 231 14.45 4.93 -10.91
N PHE A 232 14.45 4.27 -9.75
CA PHE A 232 13.63 4.62 -8.59
C PHE A 232 14.52 5.05 -7.42
N ASP A 233 14.69 6.35 -7.26
CA ASP A 233 15.71 6.99 -6.41
C ASP A 233 15.46 6.88 -4.90
N LEU A 234 14.22 6.59 -4.49
CA LEU A 234 13.91 6.34 -3.07
C LEU A 234 14.19 4.89 -2.66
N PHE A 235 14.38 3.97 -3.60
CA PHE A 235 14.62 2.56 -3.32
C PHE A 235 15.98 2.33 -2.65
N GLU A 236 15.98 1.62 -1.52
CA GLU A 236 17.18 1.25 -0.78
C GLU A 236 17.06 -0.16 -0.21
N VAL A 237 18.03 -1.02 -0.51
CA VAL A 237 18.18 -2.32 0.14
C VAL A 237 18.69 -2.10 1.57
N VAL A 238 18.02 -2.72 2.56
CA VAL A 238 18.30 -2.52 3.99
C VAL A 238 19.07 -3.69 4.57
N LYS A 239 18.58 -4.92 4.34
CA LYS A 239 19.21 -6.17 4.80
C LYS A 239 19.42 -7.09 3.61
N GLY A 240 20.50 -7.86 3.62
CA GLY A 240 20.83 -8.79 2.53
C GLY A 240 21.34 -8.07 1.28
N GLU A 241 21.02 -8.63 0.12
CA GLU A 241 21.52 -8.17 -1.18
C GLU A 241 20.38 -7.90 -2.17
N MET A 242 20.68 -7.18 -3.25
CA MET A 242 19.74 -7.04 -4.37
C MET A 242 19.59 -8.37 -5.11
N ILE A 243 18.40 -8.65 -5.67
CA ILE A 243 18.22 -9.76 -6.61
C ILE A 243 19.19 -9.54 -7.80
N PRO A 244 20.12 -10.48 -8.07
CA PRO A 244 21.07 -10.33 -9.16
C PRO A 244 20.36 -10.22 -10.52
N PRO A 245 20.90 -9.46 -11.47
CA PRO A 245 20.30 -9.30 -12.80
C PRO A 245 20.06 -10.65 -13.48
N GLY A 246 18.87 -10.81 -14.04
CA GLY A 246 18.46 -12.03 -14.73
C GLY A 246 18.40 -13.27 -13.83
N ARG A 247 18.33 -13.15 -12.50
CA ARG A 247 18.06 -14.27 -11.61
C ARG A 247 16.69 -14.18 -10.99
N ARG A 248 16.12 -15.34 -10.68
CA ARG A 248 14.90 -15.42 -9.88
C ARG A 248 15.19 -14.97 -8.46
N GLY A 249 14.29 -14.19 -7.88
CA GLY A 249 14.44 -13.75 -6.50
C GLY A 249 13.29 -12.93 -5.97
N PHE A 250 13.28 -12.78 -4.65
CA PHE A 250 12.31 -12.00 -3.92
C PHE A 250 13.00 -11.08 -2.91
N LEU A 251 12.52 -9.85 -2.79
CA LEU A 251 12.85 -8.93 -1.72
C LEU A 251 11.58 -8.55 -0.99
N PHE A 252 11.60 -8.72 0.32
CA PHE A 252 10.53 -8.20 1.16
C PHE A 252 10.65 -6.69 1.28
N SER A 253 9.52 -5.99 1.30
CA SER A 253 9.53 -4.67 1.91
C SER A 253 9.84 -4.82 3.39
N GLU A 254 10.75 -3.99 3.91
CA GLU A 254 11.09 -3.93 5.34
C GLU A 254 9.84 -3.71 6.18
N PHE A 255 8.87 -2.92 5.69
CA PHE A 255 7.60 -2.71 6.40
C PHE A 255 6.80 -4.01 6.55
N ILE A 256 6.70 -4.83 5.50
CA ILE A 256 6.02 -6.13 5.55
C ILE A 256 6.83 -7.13 6.37
N TYR A 257 8.15 -7.13 6.22
CA TYR A 257 9.04 -8.02 6.94
C TYR A 257 8.93 -7.81 8.46
N GLU A 258 8.97 -6.56 8.91
CA GLU A 258 8.88 -6.20 10.33
C GLU A 258 7.46 -6.32 10.90
N ARG A 259 6.40 -6.13 10.09
CA ARG A 259 5.01 -6.15 10.58
C ARG A 259 4.26 -7.47 10.39
N GLN A 260 4.67 -8.29 9.43
CA GLN A 260 3.96 -9.53 9.09
C GLN A 260 4.83 -10.79 9.20
N VAL A 261 6.14 -10.71 8.92
CA VAL A 261 7.04 -11.89 8.98
C VAL A 261 7.65 -12.08 10.37
N LYS A 262 7.89 -10.99 11.09
CA LYS A 262 8.38 -11.01 12.48
C LYS A 262 7.36 -11.63 13.44
N ASN A 263 7.87 -12.29 14.48
CA ASN A 263 7.10 -12.84 15.60
C ASN A 263 6.14 -11.79 16.18
N GLN A 264 4.90 -12.20 16.46
CA GLN A 264 3.84 -11.29 16.88
C GLN A 264 4.14 -10.54 18.18
N VAL A 265 4.76 -11.21 19.15
CA VAL A 265 5.13 -10.58 20.43
C VAL A 265 6.21 -9.52 20.21
N ALA A 266 7.26 -9.87 19.47
CA ALA A 266 8.35 -8.97 19.11
C ALA A 266 7.85 -7.74 18.32
N MET A 267 7.01 -7.96 17.30
CA MET A 267 6.41 -6.89 16.49
C MET A 267 5.57 -5.92 17.33
N ARG A 268 4.78 -6.42 18.30
CA ARG A 268 4.03 -5.55 19.21
C ARG A 268 4.92 -4.79 20.17
N LEU A 269 6.01 -5.40 20.64
CA LEU A 269 7.02 -4.71 21.47
C LEU A 269 7.66 -3.56 20.68
N ASP A 270 8.03 -3.77 19.42
CA ASP A 270 8.56 -2.71 18.56
C ASP A 270 7.53 -1.60 18.34
N PHE A 271 6.27 -1.95 18.09
CA PHE A 271 5.19 -0.97 17.99
C PHE A 271 5.05 -0.12 19.26
N ILE A 272 5.12 -0.73 20.44
CA ILE A 272 5.05 0.01 21.72
C ILE A 272 6.25 0.95 21.83
N LYS A 273 7.47 0.45 21.58
CA LYS A 273 8.71 1.25 21.60
C LYS A 273 8.61 2.46 20.68
N GLU A 274 8.19 2.27 19.43
CA GLU A 274 8.05 3.34 18.45
C GLU A 274 7.06 4.43 18.90
N ASN A 275 5.96 4.05 19.58
CA ASN A 275 4.99 5.03 20.08
C ASN A 275 5.49 5.76 21.34
N LEU A 276 6.24 5.09 22.21
CA LEU A 276 6.89 5.72 23.36
C LEU A 276 7.94 6.74 22.91
N GLU A 277 8.76 6.40 21.90
CA GLU A 277 9.72 7.32 21.29
C GLU A 277 9.05 8.51 20.60
N ALA A 278 7.81 8.34 20.12
CA ALA A 278 6.99 9.41 19.57
C ALA A 278 6.32 10.30 20.65
N GLY A 279 6.63 10.08 21.94
CA GLY A 279 6.12 10.87 23.06
C GLY A 279 4.74 10.46 23.57
N ARG A 280 4.25 9.28 23.17
CA ARG A 280 3.03 8.68 23.75
C ARG A 280 3.40 7.83 24.95
N THR A 281 2.42 7.47 25.77
CA THR A 281 2.62 6.61 26.95
C THR A 281 1.70 5.41 26.88
N ILE A 282 2.09 4.30 27.52
CA ILE A 282 1.24 3.11 27.68
C ILE A 282 -0.01 3.49 28.49
N LYS A 283 0.14 4.37 29.49
CA LYS A 283 -0.97 4.83 30.33
C LYS A 283 -2.02 5.66 29.58
N ASP A 284 -1.60 6.55 28.68
CA ASP A 284 -2.50 7.55 28.08
C ASP A 284 -2.98 7.17 26.66
N ASP A 285 -2.32 6.24 25.95
CA ASP A 285 -2.75 5.77 24.62
C ASP A 285 -3.40 4.36 24.70
N PRO A 286 -4.75 4.25 24.57
CA PRO A 286 -5.45 2.96 24.61
C PRO A 286 -4.98 1.96 23.55
N LYS A 287 -4.47 2.42 22.40
CA LYS A 287 -3.95 1.53 21.36
C LYS A 287 -2.67 0.87 21.83
N VAL A 288 -1.78 1.61 22.49
CA VAL A 288 -0.51 1.08 23.03
C VAL A 288 -0.80 0.13 24.18
N ALA A 289 -1.66 0.51 25.12
CA ALA A 289 -2.09 -0.35 26.22
C ALA A 289 -2.70 -1.68 25.73
N SER A 290 -3.53 -1.63 24.68
CA SER A 290 -4.12 -2.83 24.08
C SER A 290 -3.06 -3.80 23.54
N ARG A 291 -1.93 -3.31 23.01
CA ARG A 291 -0.84 -4.17 22.53
C ARG A 291 -0.11 -4.90 23.66
N VAL A 292 0.09 -4.24 24.79
CA VAL A 292 0.62 -4.88 26.01
C VAL A 292 -0.29 -6.04 26.43
N GLN A 293 -1.60 -5.79 26.54
CA GLN A 293 -2.58 -6.81 26.91
C GLN A 293 -2.67 -7.96 25.91
N GLN A 294 -2.46 -7.71 24.62
CA GLN A 294 -2.36 -8.76 23.61
C GLN A 294 -1.12 -9.63 23.81
N ASN A 295 0.03 -9.04 24.13
CA ASN A 295 1.25 -9.80 24.43
C ASN A 295 1.08 -10.68 25.66
N VAL A 296 0.51 -10.15 26.75
CA VAL A 296 0.20 -10.94 27.95
C VAL A 296 -0.67 -12.15 27.62
N ARG A 297 -1.68 -12.02 26.75
CA ARG A 297 -2.52 -13.17 26.34
C ARG A 297 -1.84 -14.16 25.39
N GLN A 298 -0.72 -13.78 24.77
CA GLN A 298 -0.04 -14.57 23.74
C GLN A 298 1.38 -14.99 24.15
N TYR A 299 1.67 -15.10 25.45
CA TYR A 299 2.96 -15.59 25.96
C TYR A 299 3.33 -17.00 25.44
N LYS A 300 2.32 -17.82 25.12
CA LYS A 300 2.48 -19.17 24.58
C LYS A 300 3.25 -19.19 23.25
N GLU A 301 3.21 -18.10 22.48
CA GLU A 301 4.01 -17.90 21.26
C GLU A 301 5.53 -17.96 21.52
N ILE A 302 5.96 -17.68 22.76
CA ILE A 302 7.36 -17.77 23.19
C ILE A 302 7.63 -19.17 23.75
N LEU A 303 6.82 -19.58 24.73
CA LEU A 303 7.07 -20.79 25.52
C LEU A 303 7.06 -22.07 24.68
N TYR A 304 6.21 -22.15 23.64
CA TYR A 304 6.08 -23.35 22.81
C TYR A 304 7.27 -23.58 21.88
N GLN A 305 8.12 -22.56 21.67
CA GLN A 305 9.29 -22.68 20.80
C GLN A 305 10.55 -23.14 21.54
N MET A 306 10.50 -23.16 22.88
CA MET A 306 11.65 -23.44 23.73
C MET A 306 11.68 -24.89 24.21
N ASP A 307 12.85 -25.51 24.16
CA ASP A 307 13.08 -26.80 24.79
C ASP A 307 13.11 -26.70 26.33
N ARG A 308 13.23 -27.85 27.00
CA ARG A 308 13.21 -27.92 28.46
C ARG A 308 14.38 -27.17 29.10
N GLN A 309 15.56 -27.22 28.49
CA GLN A 309 16.76 -26.57 29.00
C GLN A 309 16.67 -25.05 28.82
N GLN A 310 16.28 -24.59 27.63
CA GLN A 310 16.03 -23.20 27.32
C GLN A 310 14.95 -22.61 28.24
N THR A 311 13.86 -23.35 28.46
CA THR A 311 12.79 -22.94 29.39
C THR A 311 13.32 -22.76 30.82
N ALA A 312 14.14 -23.69 31.32
CA ALA A 312 14.72 -23.59 32.66
C ALA A 312 15.69 -22.41 32.80
N GLN A 313 16.50 -22.14 31.77
CA GLN A 313 17.38 -20.97 31.73
C GLN A 313 16.58 -19.67 31.71
N LEU A 314 15.54 -19.59 30.89
CA LEU A 314 14.65 -18.44 30.82
C LEU A 314 13.97 -18.18 32.17
N VAL A 315 13.45 -19.22 32.84
CA VAL A 315 12.85 -19.10 34.17
C VAL A 315 13.82 -18.48 35.17
N ALA A 316 15.06 -18.97 35.24
CA ALA A 316 16.07 -18.43 36.16
C ALA A 316 16.36 -16.95 35.87
N ARG A 317 16.45 -16.56 34.59
CA ARG A 317 16.66 -15.16 34.18
C ARG A 317 15.45 -14.26 34.45
N LEU A 318 14.24 -14.77 34.26
CA LEU A 318 13.02 -14.03 34.55
C LEU A 318 12.84 -13.81 36.06
N GLN A 319 13.17 -14.80 36.89
CA GLN A 319 13.18 -14.66 38.35
C GLN A 319 14.17 -13.57 38.80
N GLU A 320 15.36 -13.54 38.22
CA GLU A 320 16.38 -12.51 38.49
C GLU A 320 15.87 -11.12 38.07
N LEU A 321 15.24 -10.98 36.91
CA LEU A 321 14.74 -9.71 36.41
C LEU A 321 13.54 -9.17 37.20
N LEU A 322 12.60 -10.06 37.55
CA LEU A 322 11.34 -9.70 38.19
C LEU A 322 11.43 -9.68 39.72
N GLU A 323 12.52 -10.18 40.30
CA GLU A 323 12.74 -10.32 41.74
C GLU A 323 11.64 -11.15 42.44
N VAL A 324 11.21 -12.25 41.81
CA VAL A 324 10.15 -13.14 42.32
C VAL A 324 10.61 -14.60 42.46
N GLU A 325 9.99 -15.33 43.39
CA GLU A 325 10.26 -16.77 43.61
C GLU A 325 9.35 -17.71 42.80
N GLU A 326 8.48 -17.17 41.94
CA GLU A 326 7.59 -17.95 41.07
C GLU A 326 8.39 -18.88 40.16
N LYS A 327 7.95 -20.14 40.02
CA LYS A 327 8.65 -21.19 39.26
C LYS A 327 7.91 -21.61 38.01
N GLU A 328 6.62 -21.28 37.92
CA GLU A 328 5.81 -21.58 36.74
C GLU A 328 6.19 -20.65 35.58
N PRO A 329 6.71 -21.18 34.45
CA PRO A 329 7.16 -20.37 33.33
C PRO A 329 6.03 -19.55 32.70
N GLU A 330 4.80 -20.04 32.73
CA GLU A 330 3.61 -19.36 32.22
C GLU A 330 3.36 -18.05 32.99
N LYS A 331 3.31 -18.12 34.32
CA LYS A 331 3.08 -16.96 35.19
C LYS A 331 4.21 -15.95 35.13
N LEU A 332 5.46 -16.41 35.08
CA LEU A 332 6.63 -15.54 34.92
C LEU A 332 6.59 -14.77 33.60
N LEU A 333 6.22 -15.42 32.50
CA LEU A 333 6.08 -14.77 31.20
C LEU A 333 4.91 -13.80 31.14
N GLU A 334 3.75 -14.14 31.72
CA GLU A 334 2.63 -13.21 31.86
C GLU A 334 3.06 -11.96 32.62
N GLN A 335 3.67 -12.13 33.80
CA GLN A 335 4.16 -11.01 34.63
C GLN A 335 5.25 -10.19 33.93
N PHE A 336 6.13 -10.83 33.15
CA PHE A 336 7.14 -10.16 32.34
C PHE A 336 6.53 -9.31 31.23
N LEU A 337 5.46 -9.78 30.57
CA LEU A 337 4.80 -9.06 29.48
C LEU A 337 3.83 -7.98 29.98
N GLU A 338 3.50 -7.95 31.27
CA GLU A 338 2.79 -6.84 31.92
C GLU A 338 3.69 -5.61 32.03
N MET A 339 3.77 -4.82 30.95
CA MET A 339 4.65 -3.67 30.85
C MET A 339 3.93 -2.33 31.11
N ASP A 340 4.66 -1.40 31.72
CA ASP A 340 4.26 0.00 31.92
C ASP A 340 5.37 0.95 31.45
N ASP A 341 5.12 2.26 31.53
CA ASP A 341 6.05 3.28 31.06
C ASP A 341 7.41 3.26 31.81
N GLU A 342 7.48 2.75 33.04
CA GLU A 342 8.69 2.72 33.86
C GLU A 342 9.56 1.49 33.55
N ASN A 343 8.92 0.34 33.37
CA ASN A 343 9.61 -0.94 33.22
C ASN A 343 9.86 -1.36 31.76
N PHE A 344 9.17 -0.73 30.80
CA PHE A 344 9.19 -1.16 29.39
C PHE A 344 10.60 -1.23 28.81
N ALA A 345 11.44 -0.20 29.00
CA ALA A 345 12.76 -0.13 28.37
C ALA A 345 13.68 -1.29 28.78
N VAL A 346 13.65 -1.66 30.07
CA VAL A 346 14.46 -2.76 30.60
C VAL A 346 13.96 -4.10 30.04
N ARG A 347 12.64 -4.31 30.06
CA ARG A 347 12.02 -5.57 29.61
C ARG A 347 12.09 -5.75 28.09
N TYR A 348 11.97 -4.66 27.33
CA TYR A 348 12.19 -4.65 25.87
C TYR A 348 13.61 -5.13 25.53
N ARG A 349 14.63 -4.61 26.22
CA ARG A 349 16.01 -5.04 26.03
C ARG A 349 16.19 -6.51 26.42
N PHE A 350 15.66 -6.91 27.58
CA PHE A 350 15.72 -8.31 28.01
C PHE A 350 15.08 -9.26 26.99
N PHE A 351 13.94 -8.89 26.40
CA PHE A 351 13.30 -9.70 25.37
C PHE A 351 14.24 -9.95 24.19
N TYR A 352 14.91 -8.91 23.68
CA TYR A 352 15.80 -9.05 22.52
C TYR A 352 17.14 -9.72 22.84
N ASP A 353 17.65 -9.57 24.07
CA ASP A 353 18.93 -10.15 24.48
C ASP A 353 18.79 -11.63 24.88
N GLU A 354 17.71 -12.00 25.57
CA GLU A 354 17.57 -13.34 26.20
C GLU A 354 16.49 -14.20 25.52
N ILE A 355 15.36 -13.62 25.10
CA ILE A 355 14.22 -14.40 24.55
C ILE A 355 14.32 -14.56 23.03
N ALA A 356 14.57 -13.46 22.31
CA ALA A 356 14.59 -13.43 20.85
C ALA A 356 15.58 -14.43 20.20
N PRO A 357 16.79 -14.68 20.76
CA PRO A 357 17.71 -15.68 20.22
C PRO A 357 17.23 -17.13 20.36
N ALA A 358 16.32 -17.39 21.30
CA ALA A 358 15.80 -18.72 21.61
C ALA A 358 14.48 -19.04 20.90
N ILE A 359 13.92 -18.10 20.12
CA ILE A 359 12.68 -18.29 19.34
C ILE A 359 12.91 -18.02 17.86
N VAL A 360 12.01 -18.51 17.01
CA VAL A 360 11.95 -18.12 15.59
C VAL A 360 11.42 -16.69 15.50
N LEU A 361 12.35 -15.73 15.47
CA LEU A 361 12.02 -14.30 15.41
C LEU A 361 11.39 -13.90 14.07
N TYR A 362 11.82 -14.50 12.96
CA TYR A 362 11.27 -14.28 11.62
C TYR A 362 10.91 -15.63 11.01
N GLN A 363 9.66 -15.80 10.60
CA GLN A 363 9.17 -17.06 10.02
C GLN A 363 9.83 -17.37 8.66
N VAL A 364 10.24 -16.34 7.93
CA VAL A 364 11.01 -16.45 6.69
C VAL A 364 12.29 -15.65 6.86
N ARG A 365 13.46 -16.28 6.70
CA ARG A 365 14.77 -15.63 6.83
C ARG A 365 15.33 -15.28 5.46
N ILE A 366 16.21 -14.29 5.46
CA ILE A 366 17.01 -13.95 4.28
C ILE A 366 17.91 -15.15 3.95
N GLY A 367 17.87 -15.59 2.69
CA GLY A 367 18.53 -16.79 2.20
C GLY A 367 17.61 -18.02 2.10
N ASP A 368 16.43 -18.01 2.72
CA ASP A 368 15.46 -19.10 2.58
C ASP A 368 14.85 -19.12 1.16
N ILE A 369 14.33 -20.28 0.75
CA ILE A 369 13.56 -20.44 -0.48
C ILE A 369 12.08 -20.37 -0.13
N LEU A 370 11.38 -19.41 -0.74
CA LEU A 370 9.98 -19.16 -0.52
C LEU A 370 9.15 -19.78 -1.64
N THR A 371 8.17 -20.63 -1.30
CA THR A 371 7.16 -21.08 -2.26
C THR A 371 6.04 -20.05 -2.33
N ILE A 372 6.00 -19.30 -3.42
CA ILE A 372 4.97 -18.32 -3.68
C ILE A 372 3.84 -18.98 -4.47
N ARG A 373 2.62 -18.92 -3.93
CA ARG A 373 1.42 -19.42 -4.62
C ARG A 373 0.55 -18.25 -5.06
N SER A 374 0.12 -18.27 -6.31
CA SER A 374 -0.83 -17.28 -6.85
C SER A 374 -1.86 -17.96 -7.73
N TYR A 375 -3.01 -17.32 -7.90
CA TYR A 375 -4.01 -17.76 -8.88
C TYR A 375 -3.79 -17.01 -10.18
N THR A 376 -3.59 -17.77 -11.25
CA THR A 376 -3.56 -17.21 -12.61
C THR A 376 -4.90 -16.57 -12.94
N ARG A 377 -4.92 -15.73 -13.98
CA ARG A 377 -6.15 -15.12 -14.50
C ARG A 377 -7.22 -16.13 -14.92
N SER A 378 -6.80 -17.34 -15.30
CA SER A 378 -7.67 -18.47 -15.63
C SER A 378 -8.22 -19.21 -14.40
N GLY A 379 -7.84 -18.81 -13.18
CA GLY A 379 -8.26 -19.44 -11.93
C GLY A 379 -7.39 -20.63 -11.48
N TYR A 380 -6.40 -21.04 -12.28
CA TYR A 380 -5.47 -22.11 -11.89
C TYR A 380 -4.47 -21.60 -10.85
N ALA A 381 -4.24 -22.39 -9.80
CA ALA A 381 -3.17 -22.12 -8.84
C ALA A 381 -1.81 -22.46 -9.46
N THR A 382 -0.87 -21.54 -9.39
CA THR A 382 0.54 -21.76 -9.72
C THR A 382 1.39 -21.58 -8.48
N ALA A 383 2.48 -22.34 -8.41
CA ALA A 383 3.46 -22.24 -7.33
C ALA A 383 4.85 -22.10 -7.93
N VAL A 384 5.64 -21.17 -7.40
CA VAL A 384 7.02 -20.95 -7.81
C VAL A 384 7.90 -20.81 -6.58
N ASN A 385 9.00 -21.55 -6.56
CA ASN A 385 10.03 -21.43 -5.53
C ASN A 385 10.98 -20.29 -5.91
N VAL A 386 11.24 -19.37 -4.99
CA VAL A 386 12.17 -18.25 -5.18
C VAL A 386 13.04 -18.01 -3.97
N PRO A 387 14.33 -17.69 -4.16
CA PRO A 387 15.22 -17.34 -3.06
C PRO A 387 14.92 -15.92 -2.54
N VAL A 388 14.92 -15.76 -1.22
CA VAL A 388 14.77 -14.46 -0.55
C VAL A 388 16.15 -13.83 -0.41
N TYR A 389 16.42 -12.76 -1.17
CA TYR A 389 17.75 -12.12 -1.15
C TYR A 389 17.93 -11.10 -0.04
N GLY A 390 16.84 -10.54 0.47
CA GLY A 390 16.93 -9.43 1.41
C GLY A 390 15.63 -8.66 1.61
N THR A 391 15.77 -7.48 2.21
CA THR A 391 14.70 -6.53 2.41
C THR A 391 15.05 -5.16 1.84
N PHE A 392 14.03 -4.38 1.46
CA PHE A 392 14.22 -3.02 0.96
C PHE A 392 13.22 -2.05 1.59
N ARG A 393 13.50 -0.76 1.49
CA ARG A 393 12.58 0.31 1.87
C ARG A 393 12.61 1.43 0.85
N PHE A 394 11.61 2.31 0.93
CA PHE A 394 11.63 3.59 0.25
C PHE A 394 11.96 4.71 1.24
N LYS A 395 12.99 5.51 0.94
CA LYS A 395 13.42 6.65 1.77
C LYS A 395 12.28 7.64 1.98
N GLY A 396 12.04 8.02 3.23
CA GLY A 396 10.96 8.95 3.61
C GLY A 396 9.57 8.33 3.60
N MET A 397 9.44 7.00 3.47
CA MET A 397 8.17 6.26 3.51
C MET A 397 8.26 4.97 4.34
N GLU A 398 9.26 4.87 5.21
CA GLU A 398 9.61 3.66 5.96
C GLU A 398 8.46 3.18 6.87
N LYS A 399 7.68 4.12 7.40
CA LYS A 399 6.54 3.84 8.29
C LYS A 399 5.19 3.77 7.55
N SER A 400 5.17 4.05 6.24
CA SER A 400 3.92 4.17 5.50
C SER A 400 3.37 2.81 5.06
N ALA A 401 2.13 2.53 5.44
CA ALA A 401 1.38 1.39 4.94
C ALA A 401 0.94 1.52 3.47
N LEU A 402 1.14 2.68 2.82
CA LEU A 402 0.76 2.89 1.42
C LEU A 402 1.84 2.34 0.47
N ALA A 403 3.09 2.78 0.63
CA ALA A 403 4.20 2.30 -0.20
C ALA A 403 4.86 1.03 0.36
N GLY A 404 4.88 0.89 1.68
CA GLY A 404 5.56 -0.22 2.35
C GLY A 404 4.92 -1.59 2.13
N VAL A 405 3.77 -1.71 1.47
CA VAL A 405 3.10 -2.99 1.24
C VAL A 405 3.60 -3.76 0.02
N TYR A 406 4.34 -3.11 -0.88
CA TYR A 406 4.88 -3.75 -2.07
C TYR A 406 6.16 -4.52 -1.75
N ASN A 407 6.18 -5.80 -2.09
CA ASN A 407 7.40 -6.59 -2.18
C ASN A 407 7.93 -6.56 -3.63
N LEU A 408 9.21 -6.86 -3.84
CA LEU A 408 9.82 -6.84 -5.17
C LEU A 408 10.17 -8.27 -5.58
N MET A 409 9.90 -8.62 -6.82
CA MET A 409 10.38 -9.86 -7.44
C MET A 409 10.85 -9.61 -8.86
N ASP A 410 11.61 -10.55 -9.40
CA ASP A 410 12.02 -10.48 -10.80
C ASP A 410 10.83 -10.72 -11.76
N LEU A 411 10.95 -10.12 -12.95
CA LEU A 411 9.92 -10.19 -13.97
C LEU A 411 9.62 -11.61 -14.46
N MET A 412 10.59 -12.53 -14.43
CA MET A 412 10.39 -13.90 -14.92
C MET A 412 9.54 -14.71 -13.94
N THR A 413 9.81 -14.62 -12.64
CA THR A 413 8.96 -15.19 -11.59
C THR A 413 7.54 -14.64 -11.68
N TYR A 414 7.39 -13.32 -11.84
CA TYR A 414 6.08 -12.69 -12.01
C TYR A 414 5.29 -13.30 -13.17
N ARG A 415 5.92 -13.47 -14.34
CA ARG A 415 5.28 -14.05 -15.53
C ARG A 415 4.82 -15.48 -15.30
N ASP A 416 5.60 -16.28 -14.59
CA ASP A 416 5.25 -17.66 -14.28
C ASP A 416 4.03 -17.73 -13.34
N LEU A 417 3.97 -16.86 -12.34
CA LEU A 417 2.87 -16.77 -11.36
C LEU A 417 1.59 -16.19 -11.97
N TYR A 418 1.72 -15.17 -12.82
CA TYR A 418 0.60 -14.57 -13.55
C TYR A 418 -0.07 -15.57 -14.51
N GLY A 419 0.62 -16.67 -14.84
CA GLY A 419 0.12 -17.74 -15.70
C GLY A 419 0.49 -17.56 -17.17
N TYR A 420 1.56 -16.83 -17.48
CA TYR A 420 2.03 -16.73 -18.85
C TYR A 420 2.74 -18.00 -19.32
N MET A 421 2.47 -18.39 -20.55
CA MET A 421 3.05 -19.55 -21.20
C MET A 421 4.37 -19.16 -21.87
N SER A 422 5.50 -19.41 -21.19
CA SER A 422 6.83 -19.20 -21.77
C SER A 422 7.05 -20.10 -23.00
N PRO A 423 7.92 -19.74 -23.97
CA PRO A 423 8.22 -20.60 -25.12
C PRO A 423 8.69 -22.00 -24.72
N ALA A 424 9.48 -22.09 -23.63
CA ALA A 424 9.90 -23.36 -23.06
C ALA A 424 8.72 -24.15 -22.49
N ARG A 425 7.82 -23.51 -21.72
CA ARG A 425 6.61 -24.15 -21.17
C ARG A 425 5.63 -24.57 -22.28
N LYS A 426 5.54 -23.81 -23.37
CA LYS A 426 4.78 -24.21 -24.57
C LYS A 426 5.38 -25.42 -25.26
N ALA A 427 6.71 -25.46 -25.40
CA ALA A 427 7.41 -26.60 -25.99
C ALA A 427 7.29 -27.85 -25.10
N GLU A 428 7.36 -27.68 -23.78
CA GLU A 428 7.16 -28.72 -22.77
C GLU A 428 5.72 -29.22 -22.75
N ILE A 429 4.72 -28.34 -22.78
CA ILE A 429 3.32 -28.74 -22.91
C ILE A 429 3.08 -29.43 -24.26
N ALA A 430 3.73 -28.98 -25.33
CA ALA A 430 3.66 -29.67 -26.63
C ALA A 430 4.33 -31.06 -26.60
N SER A 431 5.45 -31.23 -25.89
CA SER A 431 6.11 -32.54 -25.74
C SER A 431 5.31 -33.46 -24.83
N LEU A 432 4.77 -32.96 -23.71
CA LEU A 432 3.88 -33.71 -22.83
C LEU A 432 2.62 -34.14 -23.58
N LYS A 433 2.00 -33.24 -24.36
CA LYS A 433 0.86 -33.58 -25.24
C LYS A 433 1.22 -34.67 -26.26
N ALA A 434 2.43 -34.61 -26.83
CA ALA A 434 2.91 -35.63 -27.77
C ALA A 434 3.18 -36.99 -27.09
N GLU A 435 3.60 -37.00 -25.82
CA GLU A 435 3.84 -38.22 -25.03
C GLU A 435 2.55 -38.82 -24.46
N THR A 436 1.58 -38.00 -24.04
CA THR A 436 0.32 -38.44 -23.40
C THR A 436 -0.83 -38.64 -24.37
N GLY A 437 -0.69 -38.24 -25.64
CA GLY A 437 -1.73 -38.39 -26.66
C GLY A 437 -2.98 -37.52 -26.44
N VAL A 438 -2.91 -36.50 -25.58
CA VAL A 438 -4.05 -35.63 -25.24
C VAL A 438 -4.37 -34.67 -26.41
N GLU A 439 -5.53 -34.84 -27.03
CA GLU A 439 -6.08 -33.88 -28.00
C GLU A 439 -6.72 -32.68 -27.29
N GLU A 440 -6.41 -31.47 -27.76
CA GLU A 440 -6.98 -30.23 -27.25
C GLU A 440 -8.30 -29.96 -27.97
N ILE A 441 -9.41 -30.21 -27.28
CA ILE A 441 -10.74 -29.96 -27.81
C ILE A 441 -11.12 -28.51 -27.51
N ASP A 442 -11.42 -27.72 -28.55
CA ASP A 442 -11.88 -26.34 -28.37
C ASP A 442 -13.21 -26.31 -27.60
N ARG A 443 -13.45 -25.25 -26.82
CA ARG A 443 -14.63 -25.15 -25.96
C ARG A 443 -15.94 -25.30 -26.74
N ALA A 444 -15.98 -24.84 -28.00
CA ALA A 444 -17.16 -24.97 -28.85
C ALA A 444 -17.38 -26.40 -29.36
N SER A 445 -16.35 -27.25 -29.34
CA SER A 445 -16.38 -28.65 -29.77
C SER A 445 -16.28 -29.64 -28.60
N ALA A 446 -16.17 -29.13 -27.37
CA ALA A 446 -16.04 -29.93 -26.16
C ALA A 446 -17.25 -30.83 -25.91
N GLU A 447 -18.47 -30.35 -26.19
CA GLU A 447 -19.68 -31.17 -26.10
C GLU A 447 -19.70 -32.30 -27.13
N ASP A 448 -19.39 -32.00 -28.40
CA ASP A 448 -19.41 -32.99 -29.48
C ASP A 448 -18.37 -34.10 -29.27
N ALA A 449 -17.20 -33.75 -28.73
CA ALA A 449 -16.13 -34.69 -28.46
C ALA A 449 -16.37 -35.53 -27.19
N LEU A 450 -17.10 -35.01 -26.21
CA LEU A 450 -17.42 -35.72 -24.96
C LEU A 450 -18.66 -36.62 -25.10
N PHE A 451 -19.65 -36.19 -25.89
CA PHE A 451 -20.97 -36.83 -25.93
C PHE A 451 -21.33 -37.44 -27.28
N GLY A 452 -20.51 -37.24 -28.32
CA GLY A 452 -20.75 -37.72 -29.68
C GLY A 452 -21.84 -36.90 -30.37
N GLY A 453 -21.49 -36.21 -31.45
CA GLY A 453 -22.46 -35.47 -32.25
C GLY A 453 -23.46 -36.42 -32.90
N ASP A 454 -24.75 -36.32 -32.55
CA ASP A 454 -25.83 -37.03 -33.22
C ASP A 454 -26.80 -36.04 -33.88
N ASP A 455 -26.50 -35.73 -35.14
CA ASP A 455 -27.49 -35.28 -36.12
C ASP A 455 -28.31 -36.51 -36.55
N GLY A 456 -29.34 -36.88 -35.79
CA GLY A 456 -30.08 -38.12 -36.01
C GLY A 456 -31.55 -38.10 -35.55
N GLU A 457 -32.43 -37.71 -36.47
CA GLU A 457 -33.85 -38.06 -36.60
C GLU A 457 -34.80 -37.98 -35.37
N ALA A 458 -35.71 -37.02 -35.48
CA ALA A 458 -36.98 -36.98 -34.76
C ALA A 458 -37.82 -38.26 -35.00
N GLY A 459 -38.29 -38.88 -33.92
CA GLY A 459 -39.28 -39.95 -33.99
C GLY A 459 -39.91 -40.32 -32.64
N GLY A 460 -41.04 -39.68 -32.34
CA GLY A 460 -42.27 -40.30 -31.79
C GLY A 460 -42.28 -40.98 -30.40
N GLU A 461 -43.14 -40.42 -29.53
CA GLU A 461 -44.00 -41.08 -28.51
C GLU A 461 -43.28 -41.83 -27.36
N ASP A 462 -43.56 -41.63 -26.07
CA ASP A 462 -44.87 -41.50 -25.41
C ASP A 462 -44.69 -40.93 -23.98
N GLY A 463 -45.79 -40.46 -23.40
CA GLY A 463 -45.81 -39.54 -22.25
C GLY A 463 -45.50 -40.12 -20.86
N GLY A 464 -45.25 -39.19 -19.92
CA GLY A 464 -45.21 -39.49 -18.50
C GLY A 464 -44.62 -38.36 -17.63
N THR A 465 -45.50 -37.49 -17.13
CA THR A 465 -45.44 -36.79 -15.83
C THR A 465 -44.07 -36.35 -15.28
N ARG A 466 -43.81 -35.02 -15.28
CA ARG A 466 -42.82 -34.40 -14.37
C ARG A 466 -43.28 -34.54 -12.91
N PRO A 467 -42.47 -35.07 -11.99
CA PRO A 467 -42.62 -34.78 -10.56
C PRO A 467 -41.78 -33.56 -10.18
N SER A 468 -42.38 -32.70 -9.35
CA SER A 468 -41.71 -31.62 -8.61
C SER A 468 -40.67 -32.15 -7.62
N PRO A 469 -39.67 -31.33 -7.22
CA PRO A 469 -38.54 -31.77 -6.41
C PRO A 469 -38.95 -31.93 -4.94
N GLY A 470 -38.69 -33.10 -4.37
CA GLY A 470 -38.85 -33.39 -2.95
C GLY A 470 -38.05 -34.63 -2.56
N GLU A 471 -37.09 -34.42 -1.67
CA GLU A 471 -36.46 -35.39 -0.75
C GLU A 471 -35.88 -36.68 -1.36
N GLY A 472 -34.58 -36.63 -1.62
CA GLY A 472 -33.73 -37.80 -1.88
C GLY A 472 -32.32 -37.34 -2.22
N GLY A 473 -31.40 -37.48 -1.26
CA GLY A 473 -29.98 -37.25 -1.53
C GLY A 473 -29.45 -38.14 -2.65
N PRO A 474 -28.32 -37.78 -3.29
CA PRO A 474 -27.71 -38.64 -4.29
C PRO A 474 -27.38 -40.02 -3.66
N PRO A 475 -27.55 -41.12 -4.39
CA PRO A 475 -27.26 -42.45 -3.87
C PRO A 475 -25.76 -42.57 -3.54
N PRO A 476 -25.37 -43.38 -2.54
CA PRO A 476 -23.98 -43.61 -2.23
C PRO A 476 -23.30 -44.25 -3.44
N ALA A 477 -22.13 -43.73 -3.81
CA ALA A 477 -21.26 -44.37 -4.78
C ALA A 477 -20.92 -45.77 -4.25
N ALA A 478 -21.42 -46.80 -4.95
CA ALA A 478 -21.12 -48.18 -4.67
C ALA A 478 -19.63 -48.45 -4.96
N ASP A 479 -19.04 -49.24 -4.08
CA ASP A 479 -17.67 -49.75 -4.14
C ASP A 479 -17.35 -50.36 -5.52
N ALA A 480 -16.67 -49.59 -6.37
CA ALA A 480 -16.00 -50.11 -7.55
C ALA A 480 -14.57 -50.51 -7.15
N SER A 481 -14.44 -51.72 -6.60
CA SER A 481 -13.17 -52.45 -6.59
C SER A 481 -12.78 -52.74 -8.04
N SER A 482 -11.98 -51.85 -8.63
CA SER A 482 -11.33 -52.09 -9.92
C SER A 482 -10.00 -52.79 -9.69
N ASP A 483 -10.08 -54.11 -9.51
CA ASP A 483 -8.94 -55.01 -9.66
C ASP A 483 -8.61 -55.10 -11.17
N GLY A 484 -7.94 -54.07 -11.69
CA GLY A 484 -7.64 -53.89 -13.11
C GLY A 484 -7.27 -52.46 -13.54
N GLY A 485 -6.68 -51.66 -12.66
CA GLY A 485 -6.26 -50.29 -12.96
C GLY A 485 -5.16 -50.24 -14.02
N PHE A 486 -5.47 -49.66 -15.18
CA PHE A 486 -4.46 -49.03 -16.04
C PHE A 486 -3.86 -47.85 -15.25
N ASP A 487 -2.69 -48.05 -14.66
CA ASP A 487 -1.93 -46.98 -14.02
C ASP A 487 -1.01 -46.34 -15.07
N GLU A 488 -1.54 -45.35 -15.79
CA GLU A 488 -0.86 -44.62 -16.87
C GLU A 488 0.36 -43.81 -16.36
N PHE A 489 0.59 -43.78 -15.04
CA PHE A 489 1.68 -43.10 -14.38
C PHE A 489 2.61 -44.04 -13.60
N ALA A 490 2.38 -45.36 -13.64
CA ALA A 490 3.27 -46.35 -13.04
C ALA A 490 4.65 -46.34 -13.72
N GLY A 491 5.61 -45.64 -13.10
CA GLY A 491 7.00 -45.54 -13.56
C GLY A 491 7.43 -44.13 -13.98
N ILE A 492 6.54 -43.14 -13.97
CA ILE A 492 6.90 -41.73 -14.15
C ILE A 492 7.08 -41.11 -12.75
N ASP A 493 8.33 -40.99 -12.33
CA ASP A 493 8.70 -40.33 -11.07
C ASP A 493 8.56 -38.80 -11.22
N MET A 494 7.29 -38.33 -11.23
CA MET A 494 6.91 -36.92 -11.33
C MET A 494 7.53 -36.07 -10.21
N GLU A 495 7.81 -36.68 -9.06
CA GLU A 495 8.32 -36.01 -7.87
C GLU A 495 9.81 -35.67 -8.03
N GLU A 496 10.65 -36.62 -8.48
CA GLU A 496 12.06 -36.33 -8.81
C GLU A 496 12.20 -35.36 -10.00
N GLY A 497 11.37 -35.52 -11.04
CA GLY A 497 11.42 -34.67 -12.24
C GLY A 497 11.06 -33.20 -11.94
N GLY A 498 10.00 -32.99 -11.17
CA GLY A 498 9.56 -31.66 -10.74
C GLY A 498 10.56 -30.97 -9.81
N GLN A 499 11.18 -31.71 -8.89
CA GLN A 499 12.22 -31.18 -8.01
C GLN A 499 13.48 -30.76 -8.78
N ARG A 500 13.97 -31.60 -9.71
CA ARG A 500 15.14 -31.27 -10.56
C ARG A 500 14.88 -30.05 -11.45
N TYR A 501 13.67 -29.93 -12.00
CA TYR A 501 13.27 -28.77 -12.80
C TYR A 501 13.20 -27.49 -11.95
N GLY A 502 12.61 -27.57 -10.74
CA GLY A 502 12.57 -26.47 -9.79
C GLY A 502 13.97 -25.96 -9.42
N GLU A 503 14.91 -26.87 -9.13
CA GLU A 503 16.30 -26.52 -8.84
C GLU A 503 17.03 -25.92 -10.05
N ALA A 504 16.78 -26.44 -11.26
CA ALA A 504 17.37 -25.91 -12.49
C ALA A 504 16.91 -24.45 -12.75
N LEU A 505 15.63 -24.15 -12.49
CA LEU A 505 15.08 -22.80 -12.63
C LEU A 505 15.68 -21.82 -11.62
N LEU A 506 15.93 -22.25 -10.39
CA LEU A 506 16.58 -21.43 -9.35
C LEU A 506 18.02 -21.03 -9.73
N ARG A 507 18.71 -21.84 -10.54
CA ARG A 507 20.09 -21.60 -10.99
C ARG A 507 20.18 -20.90 -12.36
N LYS A 508 19.08 -20.81 -13.11
CA LYS A 508 19.05 -20.21 -14.45
C LYS A 508 19.33 -18.70 -14.36
N VAL A 509 20.15 -18.22 -15.30
CA VAL A 509 20.37 -16.79 -15.54
C VAL A 509 19.75 -16.43 -16.90
N TYR A 510 18.82 -15.49 -16.89
CA TYR A 510 18.07 -15.03 -18.06
C TYR A 510 18.83 -13.86 -18.74
N PRO A 511 19.05 -13.91 -20.06
CA PRO A 511 19.63 -12.79 -20.79
C PRO A 511 18.62 -11.63 -20.90
N GLN A 512 19.11 -10.39 -21.07
CA GLN A 512 18.25 -9.20 -21.13
C GLN A 512 17.18 -9.29 -22.23
N GLU A 513 17.50 -9.91 -23.37
CA GLU A 513 16.54 -10.14 -24.44
C GLU A 513 15.36 -11.01 -23.99
N GLU A 514 15.61 -12.07 -23.20
CA GLU A 514 14.53 -12.91 -22.64
C GLU A 514 13.73 -12.18 -21.56
N ILE A 515 14.33 -11.23 -20.84
CA ILE A 515 13.64 -10.39 -19.85
C ILE A 515 12.75 -9.37 -20.57
N ASP A 516 13.28 -8.67 -21.58
CA ASP A 516 12.55 -7.66 -22.33
C ASP A 516 11.42 -8.29 -23.18
N THR A 517 11.60 -9.54 -23.63
CA THR A 517 10.61 -10.27 -24.43
C THR A 517 9.62 -11.01 -23.53
N GLY A 518 8.32 -10.71 -23.62
CA GLY A 518 7.29 -11.44 -22.89
C GLY A 518 6.11 -10.58 -22.48
N VAL A 519 5.33 -11.06 -21.50
CA VAL A 519 4.22 -10.27 -20.93
C VAL A 519 4.78 -9.18 -20.06
N VAL A 520 4.25 -7.98 -20.28
CA VAL A 520 4.37 -6.81 -19.42
C VAL A 520 2.96 -6.28 -19.28
N THR A 521 2.44 -6.16 -18.06
CA THR A 521 1.07 -5.65 -17.83
C THR A 521 1.06 -4.13 -17.78
N ASN A 522 2.12 -3.53 -17.27
CA ASN A 522 2.30 -2.09 -17.23
C ASN A 522 3.79 -1.71 -17.31
N ALA A 523 4.09 -0.46 -17.67
CA ALA A 523 5.47 0.00 -17.70
C ALA A 523 5.60 1.42 -17.13
N ALA A 524 6.57 1.61 -16.24
CA ALA A 524 6.93 2.92 -15.73
C ALA A 524 7.78 3.68 -16.75
N VAL A 525 7.36 4.89 -17.09
CA VAL A 525 8.15 5.82 -17.92
C VAL A 525 8.70 6.91 -17.03
N ARG A 526 10.03 6.98 -16.96
CA ARG A 526 10.75 8.03 -16.26
C ARG A 526 11.05 9.15 -17.23
N LEU A 527 10.61 10.36 -16.91
CA LEU A 527 10.91 11.56 -17.69
C LEU A 527 12.32 12.07 -17.38
N ALA A 528 12.95 12.66 -18.39
CA ALA A 528 14.25 13.30 -18.24
C ALA A 528 14.20 14.50 -17.28
N ALA A 529 15.32 14.76 -16.61
CA ALA A 529 15.41 15.81 -15.61
C ALA A 529 15.03 17.19 -16.19
N GLY A 530 14.06 17.86 -15.55
CA GLY A 530 13.59 19.20 -15.93
C GLY A 530 12.48 19.23 -16.98
N VAL A 531 12.04 18.07 -17.49
CA VAL A 531 10.87 17.98 -18.37
C VAL A 531 9.60 18.18 -17.53
N ASP A 532 8.73 19.07 -17.98
CA ASP A 532 7.40 19.25 -17.38
C ASP A 532 6.52 18.03 -17.65
N LEU A 533 5.76 17.59 -16.65
CA LEU A 533 4.93 16.39 -16.74
C LEU A 533 3.95 16.42 -17.91
N GLU A 534 3.33 17.56 -18.20
CA GLU A 534 2.36 17.69 -19.29
C GLU A 534 3.06 17.61 -20.65
N VAL A 535 4.26 18.20 -20.76
CA VAL A 535 5.08 18.14 -21.98
C VAL A 535 5.55 16.72 -22.24
N GLY A 536 6.10 16.05 -21.22
CA GLY A 536 6.55 14.66 -21.30
C GLY A 536 5.41 13.70 -21.62
N ARG A 537 4.26 13.88 -20.96
CA ARG A 537 3.04 13.10 -21.25
C ARG A 537 2.59 13.27 -22.69
N ALA A 538 2.50 14.51 -23.19
CA ALA A 538 2.09 14.77 -24.56
C ALA A 538 3.05 14.14 -25.59
N ALA A 539 4.36 14.15 -25.32
CA ALA A 539 5.36 13.50 -26.16
C ALA A 539 5.20 11.97 -26.19
N VAL A 540 5.04 11.35 -25.03
CA VAL A 540 4.83 9.89 -24.90
C VAL A 540 3.50 9.47 -25.55
N GLU A 541 2.40 10.17 -25.28
CA GLU A 541 1.10 9.90 -25.91
C GLU A 541 1.16 10.03 -27.44
N LYS A 542 1.90 11.01 -27.95
CA LYS A 542 2.12 11.16 -29.39
C LYS A 542 2.87 9.95 -29.96
N ALA A 543 3.98 9.55 -29.35
CA ALA A 543 4.77 8.40 -29.81
C ALA A 543 3.98 7.09 -29.74
N VAL A 544 3.17 6.89 -28.69
CA VAL A 544 2.29 5.72 -28.55
C VAL A 544 1.24 5.66 -29.66
N ARG A 545 0.61 6.81 -30.00
CA ARG A 545 -0.37 6.90 -31.09
C ARG A 545 0.27 6.68 -32.46
N GLU A 546 1.42 7.28 -32.72
CA GLU A 546 2.14 7.14 -34.01
C GLU A 546 2.67 5.72 -34.22
N GLY A 547 3.09 5.04 -33.15
CA GLY A 547 3.51 3.64 -33.18
C GLY A 547 2.35 2.64 -33.27
N GLY A 548 1.11 3.08 -33.04
CA GLY A 548 -0.08 2.21 -33.07
C GLY A 548 -0.07 1.12 -31.99
N PHE A 549 0.51 1.41 -30.82
CA PHE A 549 0.70 0.38 -29.78
C PHE A 549 -0.58 0.05 -28.98
N GLY A 550 -1.64 0.87 -29.07
CA GLY A 550 -2.90 0.64 -28.34
C GLY A 550 -2.72 0.73 -26.82
N LEU A 551 -1.93 1.70 -26.35
CA LEU A 551 -1.63 1.89 -24.93
C LEU A 551 -2.21 3.20 -24.43
N SER A 552 -2.69 3.19 -23.20
CA SER A 552 -3.05 4.38 -22.45
C SER A 552 -1.84 4.88 -21.65
N VAL A 553 -1.64 6.20 -21.65
CA VAL A 553 -0.61 6.88 -20.85
C VAL A 553 -1.30 7.53 -19.66
N ILE A 554 -0.99 7.06 -18.46
CA ILE A 554 -1.56 7.61 -17.22
C ILE A 554 -0.45 8.29 -16.40
N ASP A 555 -0.79 9.38 -15.74
CA ASP A 555 0.13 10.09 -14.86
C ASP A 555 0.17 9.48 -13.45
N TRP A 556 1.16 9.88 -12.65
CA TRP A 556 1.31 9.43 -11.27
C TRP A 556 0.09 9.70 -10.37
N ARG A 557 -0.72 10.74 -10.63
CA ARG A 557 -1.93 11.03 -9.83
C ARG A 557 -3.01 10.02 -10.13
N GLN A 558 -3.22 9.69 -11.40
CA GLN A 558 -4.16 8.64 -11.81
C GLN A 558 -3.69 7.27 -11.32
N ALA A 559 -2.41 6.94 -11.50
CA ALA A 559 -1.84 5.68 -11.02
C ALA A 559 -1.87 5.53 -9.48
N SER A 560 -2.05 6.63 -8.75
CA SER A 560 -2.18 6.62 -7.29
C SER A 560 -3.60 6.32 -6.80
N GLY A 561 -4.59 6.22 -7.69
CA GLY A 561 -5.98 5.96 -7.34
C GLY A 561 -6.53 6.98 -6.34
N LEU A 562 -7.14 6.50 -5.26
CA LEU A 562 -7.76 7.32 -4.21
C LEU A 562 -6.79 8.34 -3.59
N VAL A 563 -5.50 7.99 -3.47
CA VAL A 563 -4.48 8.86 -2.90
C VAL A 563 -4.23 10.09 -3.79
N GLY A 564 -4.23 9.92 -5.12
CA GLY A 564 -4.10 11.03 -6.06
C GLY A 564 -5.35 11.90 -6.09
N GLN A 565 -6.54 11.29 -6.01
CA GLN A 565 -7.82 12.01 -6.00
C GLN A 565 -8.01 12.85 -4.72
N PHE A 566 -7.47 12.40 -3.59
CA PHE A 566 -7.54 13.12 -2.31
C PHE A 566 -7.03 14.57 -2.45
N LEU A 567 -5.96 14.80 -3.21
CA LEU A 567 -5.47 16.15 -3.47
C LEU A 567 -6.48 17.00 -4.20
N GLY A 568 -7.10 16.48 -5.25
CA GLY A 568 -8.17 17.18 -5.95
C GLY A 568 -9.28 17.63 -5.01
N VAL A 569 -9.70 16.76 -4.08
CA VAL A 569 -10.71 17.08 -3.07
C VAL A 569 -10.23 18.17 -2.12
N VAL A 570 -9.00 18.09 -1.59
CA VAL A 570 -8.45 19.12 -0.70
C VAL A 570 -8.34 20.46 -1.42
N TRP A 571 -7.93 20.48 -2.69
CA TRP A 571 -7.93 21.68 -3.53
C TRP A 571 -9.33 22.26 -3.64
N ILE A 572 -10.33 21.46 -4.00
CA ILE A 572 -11.73 21.91 -4.14
C ILE A 572 -12.25 22.49 -2.81
N VAL A 573 -12.01 21.81 -1.68
CA VAL A 573 -12.46 22.26 -0.36
C VAL A 573 -11.81 23.58 0.02
N LEU A 574 -10.48 23.70 -0.14
CA LEU A 574 -9.77 24.93 0.20
C LEU A 574 -10.22 26.11 -0.68
N PHE A 575 -10.28 25.92 -2.00
CA PHE A 575 -10.69 26.98 -2.92
C PHE A 575 -12.16 27.36 -2.73
N SER A 576 -13.03 26.42 -2.36
CA SER A 576 -14.41 26.70 -2.00
C SER A 576 -14.51 27.53 -0.71
N ALA A 577 -13.73 27.19 0.31
CA ALA A 577 -13.67 27.98 1.54
C ALA A 577 -13.14 29.40 1.29
N ILE A 578 -12.08 29.53 0.48
CA ILE A 578 -11.55 30.82 0.04
C ILE A 578 -12.60 31.63 -0.72
N LEU A 579 -13.36 30.98 -1.62
CA LEU A 579 -14.44 31.62 -2.37
C LEU A 579 -15.54 32.16 -1.42
N ILE A 580 -15.95 31.37 -0.43
CA ILE A 580 -16.95 31.80 0.58
C ILE A 580 -16.44 33.03 1.35
N ILE A 581 -15.17 32.99 1.81
CA ILE A 581 -14.55 34.12 2.51
C ILE A 581 -14.52 35.35 1.61
N PHE A 582 -14.22 35.20 0.32
CA PHE A 582 -14.27 36.31 -0.63
C PHE A 582 -15.68 36.85 -0.86
N LEU A 583 -16.70 36.00 -0.94
CA LEU A 583 -18.09 36.46 -1.04
C LEU A 583 -18.52 37.25 0.19
N VAL A 584 -18.17 36.77 1.39
CA VAL A 584 -18.43 37.50 2.64
C VAL A 584 -17.68 38.83 2.65
N ALA A 585 -16.39 38.85 2.29
CA ALA A 585 -15.61 40.07 2.20
C ALA A 585 -16.20 41.07 1.18
N LEU A 586 -16.68 40.59 0.03
CA LEU A 586 -17.32 41.40 -0.99
C LEU A 586 -18.57 42.08 -0.45
N VAL A 587 -19.43 41.36 0.26
CA VAL A 587 -20.64 41.92 0.88
C VAL A 587 -20.28 42.96 1.94
N ILE A 588 -19.30 42.67 2.80
CA ILE A 588 -18.85 43.61 3.86
C ILE A 588 -18.28 44.89 3.24
N ILE A 589 -17.38 44.76 2.25
CA ILE A 589 -16.76 45.90 1.56
C ILE A 589 -17.82 46.72 0.83
N ASN A 590 -18.75 46.05 0.14
CA ASN A 590 -19.85 46.71 -0.58
C ASN A 590 -20.71 47.52 0.40
N ASN A 591 -21.21 46.89 1.48
CA ASN A 591 -22.04 47.58 2.46
C ASN A 591 -21.30 48.75 3.13
N SER A 592 -20.03 48.55 3.48
CA SER A 592 -19.19 49.61 4.04
C SER A 592 -19.00 50.78 3.08
N MET A 593 -18.81 50.49 1.78
CA MET A 593 -18.66 51.51 0.75
C MET A 593 -19.99 52.22 0.47
N VAL A 594 -21.14 51.53 0.48
CA VAL A 594 -22.47 52.16 0.38
C VAL A 594 -22.66 53.16 1.52
N MET A 595 -22.42 52.75 2.77
CA MET A 595 -22.51 53.65 3.92
C MET A 595 -21.58 54.87 3.76
N ALA A 596 -20.32 54.66 3.36
CA ALA A 596 -19.40 55.77 3.11
C ALA A 596 -19.86 56.72 2.00
N THR A 597 -20.58 56.22 0.99
CA THR A 597 -21.16 57.06 -0.06
C THR A 597 -22.34 57.88 0.45
N LEU A 598 -23.14 57.32 1.36
CA LEU A 598 -24.28 58.00 1.98
C LEU A 598 -23.81 59.16 2.88
N ASP A 599 -22.80 58.93 3.71
CA ASP A 599 -22.22 59.94 4.61
C ASP A 599 -21.64 61.15 3.83
N ARG A 600 -21.15 60.91 2.61
CA ARG A 600 -20.53 61.94 1.75
C ARG A 600 -21.46 62.46 0.65
N THR A 601 -22.77 62.25 0.76
CA THR A 601 -23.74 62.65 -0.28
C THR A 601 -23.69 64.15 -0.59
N ARG A 602 -23.61 65.03 0.43
CA ARG A 602 -23.50 66.50 0.25
C ARG A 602 -22.20 66.91 -0.45
N GLU A 603 -21.08 66.29 -0.10
CA GLU A 603 -19.78 66.56 -0.74
C GLU A 603 -19.78 66.16 -2.23
N ILE A 604 -20.29 64.97 -2.54
CA ILE A 604 -20.42 64.48 -3.92
C ILE A 604 -21.40 65.35 -4.72
N GLY A 605 -22.51 65.77 -4.11
CA GLY A 605 -23.47 66.70 -4.69
C GLY A 605 -22.86 68.04 -5.07
N THR A 606 -22.04 68.60 -4.18
CA THR A 606 -21.32 69.87 -4.40
C THR A 606 -20.29 69.75 -5.52
N MET A 607 -19.48 68.69 -5.53
CA MET A 607 -18.53 68.42 -6.62
C MET A 607 -19.24 68.32 -7.97
N ARG A 608 -20.41 67.66 -8.01
CA ARG A 608 -21.22 67.53 -9.21
C ARG A 608 -21.92 68.82 -9.62
N ALA A 609 -22.27 69.71 -8.69
CA ALA A 609 -22.85 71.03 -8.99
C ALA A 609 -21.83 71.99 -9.62
N ILE A 610 -20.56 71.89 -9.22
CA ILE A 610 -19.44 72.70 -9.75
C ILE A 610 -18.91 72.14 -11.09
N GLY A 611 -19.47 71.02 -11.58
CA GLY A 611 -19.20 70.49 -12.93
C GLY A 611 -18.46 69.15 -12.99
N ALA A 612 -18.25 68.44 -11.87
CA ALA A 612 -17.64 67.11 -11.91
C ALA A 612 -18.54 66.09 -12.65
N GLN A 613 -17.98 65.43 -13.66
CA GLN A 613 -18.67 64.39 -14.42
C GLN A 613 -18.88 63.11 -13.58
N ARG A 614 -19.87 62.29 -13.94
CA ARG A 614 -20.12 60.98 -13.29
C ARG A 614 -18.89 60.07 -13.35
N SER A 615 -18.15 60.12 -14.46
CA SER A 615 -16.89 59.39 -14.67
C SER A 615 -15.78 59.85 -13.72
N TYR A 616 -15.77 61.12 -13.32
CA TYR A 616 -14.80 61.66 -12.36
C TYR A 616 -15.04 61.08 -10.96
N VAL A 617 -16.30 61.08 -10.50
CA VAL A 617 -16.68 60.48 -9.21
C VAL A 617 -16.39 58.97 -9.20
N LEU A 618 -16.74 58.26 -10.28
CA LEU A 618 -16.45 56.83 -10.41
C LEU A 618 -14.93 56.55 -10.34
N LYS A 619 -14.11 57.27 -11.12
CA LYS A 619 -12.64 57.13 -11.11
C LYS A 619 -12.05 57.42 -9.73
N MET A 620 -12.59 58.38 -8.99
CA MET A 620 -12.13 58.69 -7.63
C MET A 620 -12.25 57.47 -6.71
N PHE A 621 -13.43 56.83 -6.67
CA PHE A 621 -13.65 55.62 -5.85
C PHE A 621 -12.86 54.41 -6.34
N LEU A 622 -12.70 54.24 -7.65
CA LEU A 622 -11.87 53.16 -8.20
C LEU A 622 -10.39 53.33 -7.84
N ILE A 623 -9.86 54.56 -7.87
CA ILE A 623 -8.49 54.85 -7.44
C ILE A 623 -8.34 54.61 -5.93
N GLU A 624 -9.32 55.02 -5.11
CA GLU A 624 -9.34 54.74 -3.66
C GLU A 624 -9.23 53.24 -3.39
N SER A 625 -10.05 52.46 -4.09
CA SER A 625 -10.09 51.00 -3.96
C SER A 625 -8.83 50.33 -4.50
N THR A 626 -8.25 50.87 -5.57
CA THR A 626 -6.97 50.42 -6.12
C THR A 626 -5.84 50.63 -5.12
N VAL A 627 -5.77 51.81 -4.48
CA VAL A 627 -4.73 52.11 -3.48
C VAL A 627 -4.87 51.20 -2.27
N LEU A 628 -6.09 50.96 -1.79
CA LEU A 628 -6.36 50.02 -0.70
C LEU A 628 -5.99 48.58 -1.09
N GLY A 629 -6.42 48.13 -2.28
CA GLY A 629 -6.14 46.79 -2.80
C GLY A 629 -4.65 46.52 -2.99
N VAL A 630 -3.92 47.47 -3.56
CA VAL A 630 -2.46 47.35 -3.72
C VAL A 630 -1.75 47.39 -2.37
N GLY A 631 -2.07 48.37 -1.51
CA GLY A 631 -1.38 48.54 -0.23
C GLY A 631 -1.59 47.37 0.73
N PHE A 632 -2.84 47.01 0.99
CA PHE A 632 -3.19 45.91 1.89
C PHE A 632 -2.99 44.53 1.24
N GLY A 633 -3.09 44.43 -0.09
CA GLY A 633 -2.72 43.22 -0.82
C GLY A 633 -1.24 42.92 -0.66
N LEU A 634 -0.36 43.91 -0.87
CA LEU A 634 1.09 43.75 -0.64
C LEU A 634 1.39 43.41 0.83
N LEU A 635 0.68 44.02 1.78
CA LEU A 635 0.83 43.69 3.21
C LEU A 635 0.43 42.23 3.49
N GLY A 636 -0.68 41.78 2.93
CA GLY A 636 -1.14 40.40 3.07
C GLY A 636 -0.18 39.40 2.42
N THR A 637 0.33 39.72 1.23
CA THR A 637 1.38 38.93 0.57
C THR A 637 2.65 38.86 1.42
N LEU A 638 3.08 39.98 2.01
CA LEU A 638 4.25 40.04 2.90
C LEU A 638 4.06 39.15 4.13
N LEU A 639 2.93 39.30 4.83
CA LEU A 639 2.63 38.51 6.04
C LEU A 639 2.49 37.02 5.72
N GLY A 640 1.80 36.67 4.63
CA GLY A 640 1.68 35.29 4.18
C GLY A 640 3.03 34.68 3.80
N SER A 641 3.89 35.45 3.12
CA SER A 641 5.23 35.02 2.76
C SER A 641 6.12 34.83 3.99
N MET A 642 6.03 35.74 4.97
CA MET A 642 6.77 35.63 6.23
C MET A 642 6.36 34.38 7.00
N LEU A 643 5.06 34.08 7.06
CA LEU A 643 4.54 32.88 7.71
C LEU A 643 5.02 31.61 7.00
N ILE A 644 4.96 31.54 5.67
CA ILE A 644 5.44 30.39 4.89
C ILE A 644 6.95 30.20 5.04
N VAL A 645 7.73 31.28 5.02
CA VAL A 645 9.18 31.22 5.22
C VAL A 645 9.53 30.78 6.65
N PHE A 646 8.73 31.15 7.64
CA PHE A 646 8.86 30.64 9.00
C PHE A 646 8.54 29.15 9.09
N LEU A 647 7.39 28.72 8.56
CA LEU A 647 6.97 27.32 8.50
C LEU A 647 7.95 26.45 7.70
N GLY A 648 8.53 27.00 6.63
CA GLY A 648 9.55 26.33 5.80
C GLY A 648 10.89 26.14 6.51
N ARG A 649 11.14 26.82 7.64
CA ARG A 649 12.31 26.56 8.49
C ARG A 649 12.00 25.63 9.65
N VAL A 650 10.85 25.81 10.30
CA VAL A 650 10.44 24.99 11.45
C VAL A 650 10.00 23.59 11.01
N GLY A 651 9.37 23.49 9.84
CA GLY A 651 8.69 22.28 9.37
C GLY A 651 7.34 22.10 10.07
N ILE A 652 6.40 21.48 9.36
CA ILE A 652 5.12 21.05 9.94
C ILE A 652 5.24 19.54 10.21
N PRO A 653 5.22 19.09 11.47
CA PRO A 653 5.43 17.68 11.79
C PRO A 653 4.27 16.81 11.27
N ALA A 654 4.61 15.64 10.74
CA ALA A 654 3.65 14.59 10.42
C ALA A 654 3.21 13.91 11.73
N VAL A 655 1.97 14.16 12.14
CA VAL A 655 1.41 13.57 13.37
C VAL A 655 0.87 12.16 13.19
N SER A 656 0.76 11.69 11.94
CA SER A 656 0.25 10.37 11.60
C SER A 656 1.04 9.74 10.43
N ASP A 657 0.97 8.42 10.30
CA ASP A 657 1.66 7.66 9.24
C ASP A 657 1.17 8.07 7.83
N GLU A 658 -0.10 8.49 7.70
CA GLU A 658 -0.66 8.99 6.45
C GLU A 658 -0.04 10.35 6.07
N LEU A 659 0.13 11.23 7.06
CA LEU A 659 0.82 12.51 6.85
C LEU A 659 2.30 12.32 6.56
N TYR A 660 2.94 11.29 7.15
CA TYR A 660 4.33 10.96 6.87
C TYR A 660 4.54 10.66 5.39
N PHE A 661 3.64 9.86 4.81
CA PHE A 661 3.63 9.59 3.37
C PHE A 661 3.37 10.85 2.54
N LEU A 662 2.35 11.63 2.93
CA LEU A 662 1.95 12.86 2.23
C LEU A 662 3.06 13.90 2.19
N PHE A 663 3.84 14.00 3.27
CA PHE A 663 4.90 14.97 3.45
C PHE A 663 6.24 14.49 2.88
N ALA A 664 6.32 13.24 2.40
CA ALA A 664 7.56 12.58 1.99
C ALA A 664 8.61 12.53 3.12
N GLY A 665 8.14 12.33 4.36
CA GLY A 665 8.99 12.29 5.55
C GLY A 665 8.32 12.84 6.80
N SER A 666 9.12 13.10 7.84
CA SER A 666 8.62 13.50 9.16
C SER A 666 8.09 14.93 9.23
N HIS A 667 8.47 15.80 8.29
CA HIS A 667 8.09 17.21 8.28
C HIS A 667 7.79 17.69 6.86
N LEU A 668 6.72 18.49 6.71
CA LEU A 668 6.49 19.27 5.51
C LEU A 668 7.26 20.59 5.61
N TYR A 669 8.01 20.95 4.57
CA TYR A 669 8.72 22.23 4.48
C TYR A 669 8.09 23.10 3.38
N PRO A 670 7.13 23.98 3.73
CA PRO A 670 6.45 24.83 2.76
C PRO A 670 7.42 25.71 1.98
N VAL A 671 7.28 25.69 0.64
CA VAL A 671 8.06 26.53 -0.26
C VAL A 671 7.18 27.62 -0.87
N LEU A 672 7.75 28.81 -0.98
CA LEU A 672 7.08 29.97 -1.56
C LEU A 672 7.29 29.98 -3.07
N LEU A 673 6.20 29.92 -3.85
CA LEU A 673 6.30 30.04 -5.31
C LEU A 673 5.90 31.44 -5.77
N PRO A 674 6.71 32.09 -6.64
CA PRO A 674 6.37 33.40 -7.19
C PRO A 674 4.99 33.43 -7.87
N GLY A 675 4.61 32.35 -8.55
CA GLY A 675 3.31 32.23 -9.21
C GLY A 675 2.12 32.40 -8.26
N HIS A 676 2.18 31.80 -7.07
CA HIS A 676 1.10 31.91 -6.07
C HIS A 676 1.01 33.31 -5.45
N LEU A 677 2.14 34.00 -5.29
CA LEU A 677 2.15 35.38 -4.79
C LEU A 677 1.42 36.31 -5.76
N VAL A 678 1.75 36.20 -7.05
CA VAL A 678 1.15 37.01 -8.10
C VAL A 678 -0.32 36.66 -8.26
N SER A 679 -0.69 35.38 -8.31
CA SER A 679 -2.10 34.99 -8.46
C SER A 679 -2.94 35.42 -7.26
N ALA A 680 -2.44 35.25 -6.03
CA ALA A 680 -3.15 35.68 -4.82
C ALA A 680 -3.39 37.19 -4.82
N PHE A 681 -2.34 37.97 -5.12
CA PHE A 681 -2.44 39.42 -5.22
C PHE A 681 -3.46 39.85 -6.29
N VAL A 682 -3.38 39.27 -7.48
CA VAL A 682 -4.28 39.60 -8.61
C VAL A 682 -5.73 39.26 -8.27
N VAL A 683 -6.01 38.07 -7.73
CA VAL A 683 -7.37 37.65 -7.37
C VAL A 683 -7.97 38.60 -6.33
N VAL A 684 -7.26 38.89 -5.24
CA VAL A 684 -7.79 39.76 -4.18
C VAL A 684 -7.93 41.20 -4.67
N PHE A 685 -7.00 41.67 -5.49
CA PHE A 685 -7.09 42.98 -6.12
C PHE A 685 -8.35 43.11 -6.99
N LEU A 686 -8.63 42.10 -7.83
CA LEU A 686 -9.83 42.06 -8.67
C LEU A 686 -11.11 41.99 -7.84
N VAL A 687 -11.15 41.19 -6.78
CA VAL A 687 -12.29 41.09 -5.86
C VAL A 687 -12.53 42.44 -5.16
N SER A 688 -11.47 43.11 -4.71
CA SER A 688 -11.56 44.45 -4.10
C SER A 688 -12.15 45.47 -5.07
N LEU A 689 -11.69 45.47 -6.32
CA LEU A 689 -12.22 46.34 -7.36
C LEU A 689 -13.68 46.02 -7.68
N ALA A 690 -14.02 44.74 -7.81
CA ALA A 690 -15.38 44.28 -8.09
C ALA A 690 -16.36 44.70 -6.98
N SER A 691 -15.94 44.56 -5.73
CA SER A 691 -16.74 44.90 -4.54
C SER A 691 -17.12 46.39 -4.48
N THR A 692 -16.33 47.26 -5.13
CA THR A 692 -16.48 48.71 -5.07
C THR A 692 -17.19 49.29 -6.30
N LEU A 693 -17.36 48.52 -7.38
CA LEU A 693 -18.03 48.95 -8.60
C LEU A 693 -19.49 49.37 -8.38
N TYR A 694 -20.28 48.57 -7.66
CA TYR A 694 -21.70 48.87 -7.42
C TYR A 694 -21.90 50.16 -6.60
N PRO A 695 -21.27 50.31 -5.41
CA PRO A 695 -21.37 51.54 -4.63
C PRO A 695 -20.83 52.77 -5.35
N ALA A 696 -19.70 52.64 -6.07
CA ALA A 696 -19.12 53.74 -6.83
C ALA A 696 -20.06 54.22 -7.95
N ARG A 697 -20.76 53.29 -8.61
CA ARG A 697 -21.78 53.60 -9.61
C ARG A 697 -23.00 54.27 -8.98
N LEU A 698 -23.40 53.87 -7.79
CA LEU A 698 -24.47 54.51 -7.01
C LEU A 698 -24.10 55.96 -6.67
N ALA A 699 -22.90 56.20 -6.10
CA ALA A 699 -22.38 57.53 -5.81
C ALA A 699 -22.30 58.43 -7.04
N ALA A 700 -21.81 57.92 -8.16
CA ALA A 700 -21.71 58.69 -9.41
C ALA A 700 -23.08 59.16 -9.93
N ARG A 701 -24.18 58.48 -9.58
CA ARG A 701 -25.55 58.78 -10.01
C ARG A 701 -26.31 59.73 -9.07
N ILE A 702 -25.77 60.11 -7.92
CA ILE A 702 -26.39 61.07 -6.98
C ILE A 702 -26.69 62.40 -7.69
N GLN A 703 -27.94 62.87 -7.67
CA GLN A 703 -28.32 64.13 -8.31
C GLN A 703 -27.97 65.33 -7.42
N PRO A 704 -27.32 66.39 -7.93
CA PRO A 704 -26.95 67.57 -7.13
C PRO A 704 -28.13 68.17 -6.35
N VAL A 705 -29.27 68.31 -7.03
CA VAL A 705 -30.52 68.85 -6.46
C VAL A 705 -31.01 68.01 -5.27
N LYS A 706 -30.98 66.66 -5.37
CA LYS A 706 -31.39 65.78 -4.28
C LYS A 706 -30.37 65.74 -3.13
N ALA A 707 -29.09 65.89 -3.43
CA ALA A 707 -28.03 65.91 -2.42
C ALA A 707 -28.05 67.18 -1.56
N MET A 708 -28.45 68.31 -2.14
CA MET A 708 -28.55 69.60 -1.46
C MET A 708 -29.89 69.79 -0.72
N GLY A 709 -30.94 69.03 -1.08
CA GLY A 709 -32.27 69.11 -0.46
C GLY A 709 -32.52 68.18 0.73
N LYS A 710 -31.52 67.42 1.21
CA LYS A 710 -31.61 66.71 2.50
C LYS A 710 -31.26 67.71 3.62
N GLU A 711 -32.27 68.18 4.35
CA GLU A 711 -32.12 68.79 5.69
C GLU A 711 -32.03 67.66 6.73
N ASP A 712 -31.27 67.92 7.81
CA ASP A 712 -30.97 66.95 8.88
C ASP A 712 -32.21 66.52 9.67
#